data_AF-B3PKK1-F1
#
_entry.id   AF-B3PKK1-F1
#
_cell.length_a   1.000
_cell.length_b   1.000
_cell.length_c   1.000
_cell.angle_alpha   90.00
_cell.angle_beta   90.00
_cell.angle_gamma   90.00
#
_symmetry.space_group_name_H-M   'P 1'
#
loop_
_entity.id
_entity.type
_entity.pdbx_description
1 polymer ?
#
loop_
_entity_poly.entity_id
_entity_poly.type
_entity_poly.pdbx_seq_one_letter_code
_entity_poly.pdbx_strand_id
1 'polypeptide(L)'
;MTSTTAIWRRLSLLGVAGFLVACGGVNAQVSQSASCQYVVTNEWNTGLTAEIRITNTGANAINGWSVNWQYATNRISNSWNANITGNNPYAASNLSWNAQIPVGQTVAFGLQVNKNGAIAELPAVTGGVCGSLASSQASSIVSSVASSSSSVVVSSSSSSVSVSSSSRSSSSVSSSVVSSASSSLAVVSSSSSSRASSVSSSVASSVMACVTPRTDNQWAGASCATQVNNCVSGTWLAPRDGGETRAPLRLETEHFAFYWSDGTNITMANAQAASVTLEAIWDSYFGSPIYFPEPYCNSTQKYKAAVHFDNQFPLWGGGWSRNGINYMGMWVGPGAASDPWGLAHEFMHGVQAMTQGFGDCGGVGCWIYESHANWMPHQIFNTNVHCSEMLVNMPHLYYGNTRNRYCNWQFFEFIKDKYCHTAVNQMWTYNAPAGQRDPWQKLMLSQSWNIEQLNDRFGEWAMHNVTWDYKSPNGTDQGNVYRQQYGAINSEPGNYTARRLRLTQLEALDSNWAQNRRFASPYYWAPQRWGYNVIQLFPEAGAANIQVKFRGVVQSGANSGWRWGLVSTNAAMTQARYTELQRGVDGELNLCITPGENVFLVIVTTPTQYQKITWDNPADGRAYPSIYRYPYMVEVQGAWPQGFRNGQRDACPNGTVRHSNGGGCAPASTPGSVYVGPYAKILGGSVTGSARIEDQATVVNGTVSGGTVGALSLIGVASHPHHGASSFGVSGSARVLGTFYPLGWFGSNQSVSGTATLLGDLEFIASSKTSNTFYGFVPNDWNGVSSVTEVTIAPPYTWRP
;
A
#
# COMPACT_ATOMS: atom_id res chain seq x y z
N MET A 1 -8.03 -5.11 11.95
CA MET A 1 -7.96 -4.65 10.55
C MET A 1 -8.91 -3.48 10.39
N THR A 2 -8.33 -2.29 10.17
CA THR A 2 -8.81 -0.93 9.76
C THR A 2 -7.84 0.03 10.47
N SER A 3 -6.59 0.19 10.05
CA SER A 3 -6.11 0.78 8.80
C SER A 3 -6.70 2.16 8.51
N THR A 4 -5.79 3.14 8.51
CA THR A 4 -5.66 4.18 7.47
C THR A 4 -6.72 5.29 7.44
N THR A 5 -6.58 6.25 8.36
CA THR A 5 -6.80 7.69 8.09
C THR A 5 -5.83 8.54 8.93
N ALA A 6 -4.54 8.22 8.86
CA ALA A 6 -3.50 9.19 9.14
C ALA A 6 -2.80 9.49 7.80
N ILE A 7 -2.48 10.77 7.59
CA ILE A 7 -1.94 11.40 6.38
C ILE A 7 -3.01 11.98 5.44
N TRP A 8 -3.55 13.14 5.85
CA TRP A 8 -3.77 14.27 4.94
C TRP A 8 -3.33 15.53 5.69
N ARG A 9 -2.01 15.80 5.69
CA ARG A 9 -1.46 17.03 6.27
C ARG A 9 -2.02 18.23 5.49
N ARG A 10 -2.74 19.11 6.20
CA ARG A 10 -2.79 20.53 5.86
C ARG A 10 -1.39 21.11 6.12
N LEU A 11 -0.56 21.16 5.08
CA LEU A 11 0.50 22.17 4.99
C LEU A 11 -0.01 23.25 4.03
N SER A 12 -0.44 24.39 4.59
CA SER A 12 -0.55 25.67 3.89
C SER A 12 -0.48 26.79 4.93
N LEU A 13 0.32 27.80 4.60
CA LEU A 13 0.75 28.95 5.40
C LEU A 13 -0.37 29.73 6.10
N LEU A 14 -0.02 30.40 7.22
CA LEU A 14 -0.35 31.79 7.63
C LEU A 14 0.14 31.94 9.10
N GLY A 15 0.81 33.01 9.56
CA GLY A 15 0.64 34.42 9.25
C GLY A 15 -0.05 35.11 10.46
N VAL A 16 0.68 35.99 11.15
CA VAL A 16 0.33 36.73 12.39
C VAL A 16 -0.98 37.53 12.30
N ALA A 17 -1.83 37.53 13.35
CA ALA A 17 -2.50 38.69 14.00
C ALA A 17 -3.67 38.27 14.94
N GLY A 18 -3.81 38.92 16.10
CA GLY A 18 -4.82 38.61 17.13
C GLY A 18 -5.96 39.64 17.29
N PHE A 19 -6.98 39.32 18.11
CA PHE A 19 -7.63 40.20 19.11
C PHE A 19 -8.73 39.46 19.92
N LEU A 20 -9.14 40.10 21.01
CA LEU A 20 -9.80 39.68 22.25
C LEU A 20 -11.36 39.52 22.28
N VAL A 21 -11.82 38.62 23.17
CA VAL A 21 -12.89 38.72 24.22
C VAL A 21 -14.38 38.89 23.83
N ALA A 22 -15.25 37.98 24.33
CA ALA A 22 -16.23 38.25 25.41
C ALA A 22 -17.14 37.03 25.77
N CYS A 23 -17.47 36.95 27.05
CA CYS A 23 -18.15 35.88 27.79
C CYS A 23 -19.69 36.03 27.80
N GLY A 24 -20.42 34.92 27.98
CA GLY A 24 -21.83 34.92 28.40
C GLY A 24 -22.36 33.52 28.66
N GLY A 25 -22.54 33.14 29.93
CA GLY A 25 -23.06 31.84 30.35
C GLY A 25 -24.56 31.89 30.71
N VAL A 26 -25.25 30.77 30.49
CA VAL A 26 -26.56 30.45 31.10
C VAL A 26 -26.62 28.95 31.46
N ASN A 27 -27.30 28.67 32.57
CA ASN A 27 -27.43 27.37 33.26
C ASN A 27 -28.06 26.26 32.40
N ALA A 28 -27.46 25.06 32.44
CA ALA A 28 -27.89 23.88 31.71
C ALA A 28 -28.99 23.09 32.46
N GLN A 29 -30.19 23.02 31.89
CA GLN A 29 -31.04 21.85 32.08
C GLN A 29 -30.54 20.75 31.13
N VAL A 30 -30.39 19.51 31.62
CA VAL A 30 -29.91 18.37 30.83
C VAL A 30 -30.98 17.96 29.83
N SER A 31 -31.01 18.61 28.67
CA SER A 31 -31.78 18.16 27.53
C SER A 31 -31.16 16.87 26.99
N GLN A 32 -31.94 15.80 26.89
CA GLN A 32 -31.55 14.59 26.16
C GLN A 32 -31.26 14.98 24.71
N SER A 33 -29.98 15.01 24.34
CA SER A 33 -29.54 15.39 23.01
C SER A 33 -29.40 14.19 22.07
N ALA A 34 -29.43 12.95 22.58
CA ALA A 34 -29.27 11.75 21.75
C ALA A 34 -30.20 10.57 22.12
N SER A 35 -30.49 9.76 21.10
CA SER A 35 -31.08 8.41 21.21
C SER A 35 -29.96 7.38 21.26
N CYS A 36 -29.96 6.52 22.27
CA CYS A 36 -28.89 5.55 22.51
C CYS A 36 -29.39 4.11 22.51
N GLN A 37 -28.73 3.22 21.76
CA GLN A 37 -29.16 1.84 21.56
C GLN A 37 -28.01 0.85 21.74
N TYR A 38 -28.28 -0.27 22.40
CA TYR A 38 -27.36 -1.40 22.52
C TYR A 38 -27.78 -2.50 21.52
N VAL A 39 -26.93 -2.83 20.57
CA VAL A 39 -27.22 -3.76 19.46
C VAL A 39 -26.21 -4.90 19.45
N VAL A 40 -26.66 -6.14 19.58
CA VAL A 40 -25.79 -7.32 19.41
C VAL A 40 -25.55 -7.53 17.91
N THR A 41 -24.29 -7.51 17.48
CA THR A 41 -23.89 -7.61 16.07
C THR A 41 -23.46 -9.01 15.66
N ASN A 42 -22.95 -9.82 16.61
CA ASN A 42 -22.65 -11.23 16.43
C ASN A 42 -22.67 -11.95 17.79
N GLU A 43 -23.09 -13.21 17.86
CA GLU A 43 -23.15 -13.99 19.11
C GLU A 43 -22.69 -15.43 18.88
N TRP A 44 -21.96 -15.98 19.86
CA TRP A 44 -21.58 -17.40 19.94
C TRP A 44 -21.78 -17.95 21.36
N ASN A 45 -21.45 -19.23 21.58
CA ASN A 45 -21.78 -19.93 22.83
C ASN A 45 -21.23 -19.25 24.10
N THR A 46 -20.03 -18.68 24.04
CA THR A 46 -19.32 -18.12 25.21
C THR A 46 -19.13 -16.61 25.15
N GLY A 47 -19.62 -15.94 24.12
CA GLY A 47 -19.41 -14.50 23.96
C GLY A 47 -20.23 -13.87 22.84
N LEU A 48 -20.17 -12.56 22.77
CA LEU A 48 -20.83 -11.78 21.73
C LEU A 48 -20.00 -10.54 21.37
N THR A 49 -20.25 -9.98 20.19
CA THR A 49 -19.92 -8.61 19.87
C THR A 49 -21.19 -7.78 19.85
N ALA A 50 -21.14 -6.60 20.47
CA ALA A 50 -22.22 -5.64 20.48
C ALA A 50 -21.72 -4.24 20.16
N GLU A 51 -22.64 -3.36 19.82
CA GLU A 51 -22.39 -1.97 19.48
C GLU A 51 -23.37 -1.07 20.25
N ILE A 52 -22.85 -0.01 20.87
CA ILE A 52 -23.68 1.06 21.42
C ILE A 52 -23.68 2.21 20.41
N ARG A 53 -24.88 2.54 19.91
CA ARG A 53 -25.13 3.62 18.95
C ARG A 53 -25.69 4.83 19.67
N ILE A 54 -25.16 6.01 19.37
CA ILE A 54 -25.57 7.31 19.92
C ILE A 54 -25.94 8.21 18.74
N THR A 55 -27.23 8.45 18.55
CA THR A 55 -27.76 9.29 17.46
C THR A 55 -28.15 10.65 18.01
N ASN A 56 -27.56 11.73 17.51
CA ASN A 56 -27.94 13.08 17.92
C ASN A 56 -29.31 13.45 17.33
N THR A 57 -30.33 13.50 18.19
CA THR A 57 -31.70 13.88 17.85
C THR A 57 -32.04 15.31 18.27
N GLY A 58 -31.08 16.04 18.86
CA GLY A 58 -31.24 17.42 19.27
C GLY A 58 -31.09 18.41 18.12
N ALA A 59 -31.28 19.70 18.41
CA ALA A 59 -31.19 20.78 17.42
C ALA A 59 -29.77 21.32 17.19
N ASN A 60 -28.78 20.90 17.99
CA ASN A 60 -27.39 21.35 17.91
C ASN A 60 -26.43 20.15 17.88
N ALA A 61 -25.23 20.33 17.32
CA ALA A 61 -24.20 19.31 17.37
C ALA A 61 -23.79 19.00 18.82
N ILE A 62 -23.66 17.72 19.16
CA ILE A 62 -23.11 17.27 20.44
C ILE A 62 -21.60 17.37 20.33
N ASN A 63 -20.94 18.10 21.24
CA ASN A 63 -19.48 18.25 21.28
C ASN A 63 -18.95 17.58 22.55
N GLY A 64 -18.64 16.30 22.43
CA GLY A 64 -18.31 15.38 23.52
C GLY A 64 -19.54 14.59 23.96
N TRP A 65 -19.38 13.29 24.21
CA TRP A 65 -20.44 12.42 24.70
C TRP A 65 -19.92 11.44 25.74
N SER A 66 -20.79 11.09 26.68
CA SER A 66 -20.55 10.04 27.66
C SER A 66 -21.82 9.23 27.91
N VAL A 67 -21.64 7.90 28.01
CA VAL A 67 -22.72 6.95 28.25
C VAL A 67 -22.31 5.90 29.28
N ASN A 68 -23.27 5.29 29.96
CA ASN A 68 -23.08 4.32 31.03
C ASN A 68 -24.05 3.15 30.85
N TRP A 69 -23.60 1.94 31.17
CA TRP A 69 -24.46 0.75 31.21
C TRP A 69 -23.89 -0.28 32.18
N GLN A 70 -24.70 -1.27 32.52
CA GLN A 70 -24.31 -2.34 33.44
C GLN A 70 -24.89 -3.68 32.95
N TYR A 71 -24.06 -4.72 32.94
CA TYR A 71 -24.50 -6.10 32.76
C TYR A 71 -24.83 -6.74 34.12
N ALA A 72 -25.78 -7.66 34.16
CA ALA A 72 -26.06 -8.47 35.34
C ALA A 72 -24.94 -9.49 35.58
N THR A 73 -24.58 -10.26 34.55
CA THR A 73 -23.63 -11.39 34.66
C THR A 73 -22.49 -11.31 33.63
N ASN A 74 -22.72 -10.73 32.46
CA ASN A 74 -21.71 -10.60 31.41
C ASN A 74 -20.59 -9.60 31.75
N ARG A 75 -19.41 -9.75 31.12
CA ARG A 75 -18.27 -8.84 31.31
C ARG A 75 -17.62 -8.48 29.98
N ILE A 76 -17.21 -7.22 29.84
CA ILE A 76 -16.48 -6.75 28.66
C ILE A 76 -15.08 -7.37 28.70
N SER A 77 -14.66 -7.97 27.60
CA SER A 77 -13.31 -8.49 27.42
C SER A 77 -12.46 -7.63 26.48
N ASN A 78 -13.11 -6.90 25.57
CA ASN A 78 -12.45 -5.93 24.71
C ASN A 78 -13.44 -4.83 24.29
N SER A 79 -12.94 -3.67 23.90
CA SER A 79 -13.76 -2.57 23.38
C SER A 79 -12.98 -1.74 22.37
N TRP A 80 -13.69 -1.10 21.45
CA TRP A 80 -13.09 -0.20 20.47
C TRP A 80 -13.98 1.02 20.24
N ASN A 81 -13.40 2.09 19.69
CA ASN A 81 -14.07 3.34 19.35
C ASN A 81 -14.67 4.16 20.52
N ALA A 82 -14.31 3.84 21.76
CA ALA A 82 -14.64 4.63 22.94
C ALA A 82 -13.58 4.46 24.03
N ASN A 83 -13.44 5.45 24.91
CA ASN A 83 -12.71 5.32 26.16
C ASN A 83 -13.61 4.66 27.20
N ILE A 84 -13.42 3.36 27.44
CA ILE A 84 -14.18 2.60 28.45
C ILE A 84 -13.46 2.65 29.81
N THR A 85 -14.21 2.92 30.86
CA THR A 85 -13.77 2.86 32.26
C THR A 85 -14.76 2.06 33.11
N GLY A 86 -14.32 1.63 34.29
CA GLY A 86 -15.12 0.81 35.21
C GLY A 86 -14.96 -0.70 34.98
N ASN A 87 -15.46 -1.49 35.93
CA ASN A 87 -15.44 -2.95 35.88
C ASN A 87 -16.85 -3.52 36.12
N ASN A 88 -17.86 -2.88 35.50
CA ASN A 88 -19.30 -3.10 35.66
C ASN A 88 -19.90 -2.49 36.97
N PRO A 89 -20.57 -1.32 36.93
CA PRO A 89 -21.02 -0.59 35.73
C PRO A 89 -19.85 -0.03 34.91
N TYR A 90 -20.10 0.10 33.61
CA TYR A 90 -19.16 0.66 32.65
C TYR A 90 -19.58 2.05 32.23
N ALA A 91 -18.59 2.90 32.02
CA ALA A 91 -18.76 4.23 31.44
C ALA A 91 -17.90 4.33 30.17
N ALA A 92 -18.48 4.85 29.09
CA ALA A 92 -17.81 5.15 27.84
C ALA A 92 -17.82 6.65 27.59
N SER A 93 -16.71 7.19 27.12
CA SER A 93 -16.64 8.55 26.60
C SER A 93 -16.02 8.58 25.20
N ASN A 94 -16.30 9.65 24.49
CA ASN A 94 -15.79 9.86 23.14
C ASN A 94 -14.25 9.86 23.08
N LEU A 95 -13.74 9.38 21.96
CA LEU A 95 -12.37 9.65 21.50
C LEU A 95 -12.36 11.02 20.80
N SER A 96 -11.17 11.55 20.49
CA SER A 96 -11.04 12.86 19.85
C SER A 96 -11.77 12.94 18.50
N TRP A 97 -11.80 11.85 17.74
CA TRP A 97 -12.34 11.79 16.38
C TRP A 97 -13.87 11.58 16.30
N ASN A 98 -14.51 11.06 17.35
CA ASN A 98 -15.97 10.94 17.43
C ASN A 98 -16.59 11.83 18.51
N ALA A 99 -15.83 12.80 19.01
CA ALA A 99 -16.31 13.78 19.98
C ALA A 99 -17.55 14.51 19.48
N GLN A 100 -17.54 14.92 18.21
CA GLN A 100 -18.63 15.68 17.63
C GLN A 100 -19.65 14.77 16.95
N ILE A 101 -20.92 14.87 17.34
CA ILE A 101 -22.06 14.24 16.66
C ILE A 101 -22.94 15.35 16.09
N PRO A 102 -22.86 15.66 14.79
CA PRO A 102 -23.76 16.63 14.15
C PRO A 102 -25.23 16.19 14.26
N VAL A 103 -26.16 17.13 14.08
CA VAL A 103 -27.61 16.86 14.14
C VAL A 103 -28.00 15.78 13.12
N GLY A 104 -28.73 14.76 13.57
CA GLY A 104 -29.18 13.63 12.74
C GLY A 104 -28.10 12.59 12.42
N GLN A 105 -26.87 12.75 12.91
CA GLN A 105 -25.79 11.78 12.73
C GLN A 105 -25.70 10.81 13.92
N THR A 106 -25.09 9.65 13.66
CA THR A 106 -24.89 8.60 14.65
C THR A 106 -23.40 8.29 14.78
N VAL A 107 -22.93 8.19 16.02
CA VAL A 107 -21.64 7.57 16.34
C VAL A 107 -21.90 6.25 17.05
N ALA A 108 -21.00 5.30 16.87
CA ALA A 108 -21.13 3.98 17.47
C ALA A 108 -19.78 3.46 17.95
N PHE A 109 -19.81 2.72 19.06
CA PHE A 109 -18.63 2.03 19.58
C PHE A 109 -18.95 0.59 19.92
N GLY A 110 -17.95 -0.27 19.78
CA GLY A 110 -18.15 -1.71 19.87
C GLY A 110 -17.51 -2.35 21.09
N LEU A 111 -18.09 -3.47 21.49
CA LEU A 111 -17.77 -4.23 22.68
C LEU A 111 -17.65 -5.70 22.30
N GLN A 112 -16.59 -6.36 22.78
CA GLN A 112 -16.54 -7.81 22.89
C GLN A 112 -16.87 -8.18 24.33
N VAL A 113 -17.83 -9.08 24.49
CA VAL A 113 -18.41 -9.41 25.79
C VAL A 113 -18.32 -10.92 26.00
N ASN A 114 -17.75 -11.32 27.13
CA ASN A 114 -17.80 -12.70 27.60
C ASN A 114 -19.18 -12.97 28.18
N LYS A 115 -19.85 -14.02 27.66
CA LYS A 115 -21.20 -14.40 28.04
C LYS A 115 -21.14 -15.42 29.18
N ASN A 116 -21.68 -15.06 30.35
CA ASN A 116 -21.67 -15.91 31.56
C ASN A 116 -23.02 -16.60 31.83
N GLY A 117 -23.88 -16.67 30.80
CA GLY A 117 -25.19 -17.33 30.80
C GLY A 117 -25.58 -17.76 29.39
N ALA A 118 -26.72 -18.44 29.22
CA ALA A 118 -27.13 -18.94 27.91
C ALA A 118 -27.61 -17.84 26.94
N ILE A 119 -28.18 -16.74 27.48
CA ILE A 119 -28.85 -15.67 26.72
C ILE A 119 -28.00 -14.39 26.75
N ALA A 120 -27.86 -13.73 25.60
CA ALA A 120 -27.22 -12.42 25.50
C ALA A 120 -27.99 -11.33 26.27
N GLU A 121 -27.27 -10.56 27.09
CA GLU A 121 -27.85 -9.44 27.82
C GLU A 121 -27.92 -8.18 26.93
N LEU A 122 -29.04 -7.43 27.04
CA LEU A 122 -29.27 -6.15 26.37
C LEU A 122 -29.43 -5.04 27.42
N PRO A 123 -28.32 -4.51 27.96
CA PRO A 123 -28.37 -3.52 29.02
C PRO A 123 -28.90 -2.17 28.52
N ALA A 124 -29.58 -1.43 29.39
CA ALA A 124 -29.99 -0.06 29.09
C ALA A 124 -28.77 0.87 29.07
N VAL A 125 -28.69 1.73 28.05
CA VAL A 125 -27.64 2.74 27.90
C VAL A 125 -28.16 4.08 28.44
N THR A 126 -27.47 4.61 29.44
CA THR A 126 -27.79 5.86 30.17
C THR A 126 -26.61 6.84 30.07
N GLY A 127 -26.67 8.05 30.63
CA GLY A 127 -25.50 8.95 30.74
C GLY A 127 -25.72 10.35 30.17
N GLY A 128 -24.63 11.13 30.03
CA GLY A 128 -24.67 12.57 29.78
C GLY A 128 -25.42 13.00 28.52
N VAL A 129 -25.49 12.13 27.50
CA VAL A 129 -26.24 12.36 26.25
C VAL A 129 -27.47 11.46 26.09
N CYS A 130 -27.64 10.45 26.97
CA CYS A 130 -28.69 9.44 26.89
C CYS A 130 -29.60 9.51 28.14
N GLY A 131 -30.84 9.96 27.94
CA GLY A 131 -31.85 10.02 29.01
C GLY A 131 -32.33 8.62 29.43
N SER A 132 -32.55 8.43 30.73
CA SER A 132 -32.94 7.14 31.33
C SER A 132 -34.40 6.78 31.03
N LEU A 133 -34.70 5.96 30.01
CA LEU A 133 -35.99 5.24 29.94
C LEU A 133 -35.87 3.82 29.35
N ALA A 134 -36.73 2.96 29.90
CA ALA A 134 -36.68 1.50 29.99
C ALA A 134 -36.72 0.71 28.67
N SER A 135 -36.02 -0.43 28.70
CA SER A 135 -36.13 -1.56 27.76
C SER A 135 -37.53 -2.15 27.75
N SER A 136 -38.08 -2.44 26.57
CA SER A 136 -39.22 -3.34 26.44
C SER A 136 -39.08 -4.29 25.24
N GLN A 137 -39.01 -5.57 25.59
CA GLN A 137 -39.52 -6.76 24.89
C GLN A 137 -38.60 -7.52 23.91
N ALA A 138 -37.79 -8.38 24.52
CA ALA A 138 -37.95 -9.85 24.56
C ALA A 138 -38.29 -10.62 23.27
N SER A 139 -37.36 -11.54 23.00
CA SER A 139 -37.39 -12.68 22.08
C SER A 139 -38.48 -13.71 22.38
N SER A 140 -38.83 -14.47 21.35
CA SER A 140 -39.61 -15.71 21.37
C SER A 140 -39.09 -16.52 20.14
N ILE A 141 -38.76 -17.82 20.11
CA ILE A 141 -39.01 -18.98 20.98
C ILE A 141 -38.01 -20.13 20.61
N VAL A 142 -37.65 -20.97 21.61
CA VAL A 142 -37.22 -22.42 21.66
C VAL A 142 -36.19 -23.00 20.66
N SER A 143 -35.05 -23.59 21.11
CA SER A 143 -34.84 -24.92 21.78
C SER A 143 -35.13 -26.11 20.85
N SER A 144 -34.40 -27.25 20.76
CA SER A 144 -33.29 -27.88 21.49
C SER A 144 -33.07 -29.29 20.87
N VAL A 145 -32.05 -30.02 21.38
CA VAL A 145 -31.79 -31.49 21.34
C VAL A 145 -30.94 -32.03 20.18
N ALA A 146 -30.07 -33.04 20.31
CA ALA A 146 -29.28 -33.66 21.39
C ALA A 146 -28.34 -34.70 20.73
N SER A 147 -27.24 -35.01 21.43
CA SER A 147 -26.22 -36.08 21.32
C SER A 147 -26.44 -37.26 20.35
N SER A 148 -25.40 -37.86 19.74
CA SER A 148 -24.53 -38.85 20.41
C SER A 148 -23.43 -39.45 19.51
N SER A 149 -22.48 -40.09 20.20
CA SER A 149 -21.15 -40.60 19.90
C SER A 149 -21.06 -41.84 19.01
N SER A 150 -19.87 -42.09 18.43
CA SER A 150 -19.25 -43.43 18.32
C SER A 150 -17.75 -43.33 18.01
N SER A 151 -16.96 -44.12 18.73
CA SER A 151 -15.50 -44.24 18.75
C SER A 151 -15.02 -45.47 17.95
N VAL A 152 -13.82 -45.40 17.37
CA VAL A 152 -12.95 -46.58 17.17
C VAL A 152 -11.46 -46.18 17.21
N VAL A 153 -10.72 -47.03 17.92
CA VAL A 153 -9.31 -47.00 18.30
C VAL A 153 -8.46 -47.83 17.33
N VAL A 154 -7.24 -47.41 17.03
CA VAL A 154 -6.09 -48.31 16.78
C VAL A 154 -4.81 -47.68 17.31
N SER A 155 -4.11 -48.43 18.16
CA SER A 155 -2.82 -48.11 18.78
C SER A 155 -1.66 -48.80 18.05
N SER A 156 -0.45 -48.25 18.23
CA SER A 156 0.85 -48.93 18.50
C SER A 156 2.01 -48.21 17.79
N SER A 157 3.25 -48.14 18.24
CA SER A 157 3.96 -48.22 19.53
C SER A 157 5.41 -47.87 19.18
N SER A 158 6.08 -47.08 20.01
CA SER A 158 7.50 -46.74 19.91
C SER A 158 8.39 -47.84 20.50
N SER A 159 9.61 -48.03 19.96
CA SER A 159 10.74 -48.62 20.68
C SER A 159 12.07 -48.04 20.18
N SER A 160 12.81 -47.45 21.12
CA SER A 160 14.19 -46.99 21.06
C SER A 160 15.19 -48.11 21.37
N VAL A 161 16.40 -48.08 20.80
CA VAL A 161 17.66 -48.48 21.49
C VAL A 161 18.89 -47.88 20.80
N SER A 162 19.87 -47.49 21.62
CA SER A 162 21.16 -46.85 21.33
C SER A 162 22.29 -47.88 21.23
N VAL A 163 23.39 -47.55 20.53
CA VAL A 163 24.76 -48.02 20.84
C VAL A 163 25.82 -47.08 20.29
N SER A 164 26.92 -46.96 21.03
CA SER A 164 27.96 -45.93 20.98
C SER A 164 29.25 -46.35 20.25
N SER A 165 29.97 -45.32 19.77
CA SER A 165 31.43 -45.12 19.75
C SER A 165 32.41 -46.13 19.13
N SER A 166 33.26 -45.63 18.22
CA SER A 166 34.69 -45.96 18.09
C SER A 166 35.42 -44.85 17.33
N SER A 167 36.70 -44.70 17.60
CA SER A 167 37.51 -43.48 17.58
C SER A 167 38.72 -43.52 16.64
N ARG A 168 39.22 -42.34 16.23
CA ARG A 168 40.64 -41.95 15.98
C ARG A 168 41.35 -42.66 14.79
N SER A 169 42.28 -42.08 14.00
CA SER A 169 43.21 -40.96 14.19
C SER A 169 43.90 -40.56 12.85
N SER A 170 44.21 -39.26 12.71
CA SER A 170 45.40 -38.57 12.15
C SER A 170 46.17 -39.08 10.91
N SER A 171 46.48 -38.15 9.99
CA SER A 171 47.86 -37.65 9.79
C SER A 171 47.93 -36.34 8.99
N SER A 172 48.93 -35.56 9.37
CA SER A 172 49.32 -34.19 9.03
C SER A 172 50.38 -34.12 7.92
N VAL A 173 50.45 -33.03 7.13
CA VAL A 173 51.71 -32.28 6.88
C VAL A 173 51.40 -30.83 6.50
N SER A 174 52.24 -29.91 6.98
CA SER A 174 52.15 -28.45 6.93
C SER A 174 52.98 -27.80 5.82
N SER A 175 52.61 -26.54 5.54
CA SER A 175 53.44 -25.34 5.28
C SER A 175 54.28 -25.20 4.01
N SER A 176 54.03 -24.11 3.27
CA SER A 176 55.03 -23.04 3.10
C SER A 176 54.38 -21.70 2.74
N VAL A 177 54.91 -20.67 3.37
CA VAL A 177 54.64 -19.24 3.21
C VAL A 177 55.71 -18.65 2.29
N VAL A 178 55.34 -17.73 1.39
CA VAL A 178 56.13 -16.53 1.08
C VAL A 178 55.26 -15.45 0.44
N SER A 179 55.50 -14.23 0.88
CA SER A 179 54.76 -13.01 0.61
C SER A 179 55.33 -12.21 -0.57
N SER A 180 54.45 -11.37 -1.14
CA SER A 180 54.68 -10.00 -1.64
C SER A 180 55.63 -9.76 -2.83
N ALA A 181 55.07 -9.17 -3.90
CA ALA A 181 55.46 -7.84 -4.39
C ALA A 181 54.51 -7.32 -5.50
N SER A 182 54.32 -6.00 -5.46
CA SER A 182 53.45 -5.13 -6.25
C SER A 182 53.82 -5.03 -7.75
N SER A 183 52.85 -4.67 -8.59
CA SER A 183 52.80 -3.39 -9.36
C SER A 183 52.02 -3.45 -10.68
N SER A 184 51.49 -2.28 -11.04
CA SER A 184 51.18 -1.74 -12.38
C SER A 184 49.93 -2.17 -13.16
N LEU A 185 48.96 -1.24 -13.14
CA LEU A 185 48.21 -0.67 -14.27
C LEU A 185 48.36 -1.34 -15.66
N ALA A 186 47.23 -1.78 -16.22
CA ALA A 186 46.95 -1.66 -17.65
C ALA A 186 45.45 -1.44 -17.88
N VAL A 187 45.14 -0.25 -18.38
CA VAL A 187 43.86 0.13 -18.98
C VAL A 187 43.70 -0.69 -20.27
N VAL A 188 42.61 -1.43 -20.41
CA VAL A 188 42.19 -1.99 -21.71
C VAL A 188 40.76 -1.58 -21.98
N SER A 189 40.65 -0.57 -22.85
CA SER A 189 39.45 -0.19 -23.57
C SER A 189 39.01 -1.34 -24.47
N SER A 190 37.77 -1.80 -24.36
CA SER A 190 37.15 -2.68 -25.37
C SER A 190 36.07 -1.90 -26.12
N SER A 191 36.50 -1.36 -27.26
CA SER A 191 35.66 -0.85 -28.34
C SER A 191 34.83 -1.97 -28.95
N SER A 192 33.53 -1.68 -29.11
CA SER A 192 32.56 -2.40 -29.90
C SER A 192 33.03 -2.56 -31.35
N SER A 193 32.87 -3.78 -31.91
CA SER A 193 33.02 -4.03 -33.34
C SER A 193 31.98 -5.03 -33.78
N SER A 194 30.97 -4.51 -34.46
CA SER A 194 29.99 -5.22 -35.28
C SER A 194 30.69 -5.96 -36.43
N ARG A 195 30.49 -7.27 -36.52
CA ARG A 195 30.71 -8.03 -37.75
C ARG A 195 29.37 -8.65 -38.18
N ALA A 196 28.81 -8.07 -39.23
CA ALA A 196 27.79 -8.70 -40.05
C ALA A 196 28.48 -9.75 -40.94
N SER A 197 28.00 -10.99 -40.89
CA SER A 197 28.34 -12.03 -41.86
C SER A 197 27.04 -12.45 -42.53
N SER A 198 26.94 -12.17 -43.82
CA SER A 198 25.87 -12.62 -44.71
C SER A 198 26.04 -14.11 -45.01
N VAL A 199 25.04 -14.92 -44.66
CA VAL A 199 24.86 -16.27 -45.23
C VAL A 199 23.41 -16.39 -45.67
N SER A 200 23.20 -16.51 -46.98
CA SER A 200 21.92 -16.92 -47.57
C SER A 200 21.88 -18.44 -47.62
N SER A 201 20.96 -19.05 -46.87
CA SER A 201 20.53 -20.43 -47.07
C SER A 201 19.22 -20.70 -46.31
N SER A 202 18.16 -20.97 -47.09
CA SER A 202 16.92 -21.68 -46.74
C SER A 202 16.29 -21.44 -45.36
N VAL A 203 15.16 -20.73 -45.35
CA VAL A 203 14.29 -20.56 -44.18
C VAL A 203 13.63 -21.90 -43.83
N ALA A 204 14.31 -22.70 -43.01
CA ALA A 204 13.64 -23.59 -42.08
C ALA A 204 13.47 -22.79 -40.79
N SER A 205 12.23 -22.46 -40.41
CA SER A 205 11.92 -21.87 -39.11
C SER A 205 12.46 -22.81 -38.03
N SER A 206 13.61 -22.48 -37.44
CA SER A 206 14.07 -23.14 -36.23
C SER A 206 13.08 -22.81 -35.13
N VAL A 207 12.28 -23.79 -34.70
CA VAL A 207 11.42 -23.66 -33.54
C VAL A 207 12.33 -23.29 -32.36
N MET A 208 12.14 -22.11 -31.78
CA MET A 208 12.88 -21.69 -30.58
C MET A 208 12.64 -22.74 -29.50
N ALA A 209 13.71 -23.39 -29.03
CA ALA A 209 13.60 -24.34 -27.91
C ALA A 209 13.04 -23.62 -26.68
N CYS A 210 12.14 -24.27 -25.95
CA CYS A 210 11.62 -23.67 -24.73
C CYS A 210 12.70 -23.65 -23.65
N VAL A 211 12.69 -22.61 -22.81
CA VAL A 211 13.60 -22.45 -21.68
C VAL A 211 12.94 -22.96 -20.40
N THR A 212 13.69 -23.69 -19.59
CA THR A 212 13.25 -24.12 -18.26
C THR A 212 13.41 -22.95 -17.28
N PRO A 213 12.34 -22.52 -16.59
CA PRO A 213 12.46 -21.42 -15.63
C PRO A 213 13.21 -21.90 -14.39
N ARG A 214 13.98 -21.00 -13.79
CA ARG A 214 14.89 -21.31 -12.70
C ARG A 214 14.25 -21.07 -11.33
N THR A 215 14.69 -21.82 -10.33
CA THR A 215 14.32 -21.67 -8.92
C THR A 215 15.41 -21.00 -8.08
N ASP A 216 16.57 -20.73 -8.68
CA ASP A 216 17.78 -20.26 -7.99
C ASP A 216 17.72 -18.76 -7.70
N ASN A 217 16.83 -18.38 -6.79
CA ASN A 217 16.80 -17.03 -6.26
C ASN A 217 17.93 -16.84 -5.25
N GLN A 218 19.00 -16.19 -5.72
CA GLN A 218 20.06 -15.71 -4.84
C GLN A 218 19.51 -14.53 -4.04
N TRP A 219 19.19 -14.80 -2.78
CA TRP A 219 18.96 -13.81 -1.73
C TRP A 219 20.26 -13.59 -0.98
N ALA A 220 20.46 -12.41 -0.40
CA ALA A 220 21.69 -12.15 0.34
C ALA A 220 21.86 -13.13 1.52
N GLY A 221 20.76 -13.46 2.21
CA GLY A 221 20.77 -14.42 3.31
C GLY A 221 21.84 -14.10 4.36
N ALA A 222 22.47 -15.15 4.92
CA ALA A 222 23.51 -15.00 5.95
C ALA A 222 24.79 -14.30 5.47
N SER A 223 24.95 -14.04 4.17
CA SER A 223 26.09 -13.27 3.64
C SER A 223 25.97 -11.77 3.87
N CYS A 224 24.83 -11.30 4.41
CA CYS A 224 24.66 -9.90 4.72
C CYS A 224 25.66 -9.40 5.75
N ALA A 225 26.45 -8.42 5.33
CA ALA A 225 27.42 -7.76 6.19
C ALA A 225 26.72 -7.06 7.36
N THR A 226 27.05 -7.47 8.57
CA THR A 226 26.58 -6.88 9.83
C THR A 226 27.61 -5.87 10.36
N GLN A 227 28.26 -5.10 9.48
CA GLN A 227 29.30 -4.19 9.92
C GLN A 227 28.68 -3.10 10.79
N VAL A 228 29.00 -3.17 12.07
CA VAL A 228 28.63 -2.18 13.08
C VAL A 228 29.27 -0.85 12.70
N ASN A 229 28.49 0.23 12.76
CA ASN A 229 29.04 1.57 12.60
C ASN A 229 30.00 1.85 13.78
N ASN A 230 31.29 2.06 13.49
CA ASN A 230 32.28 2.40 14.52
C ASN A 230 32.14 3.86 14.92
N CYS A 231 31.21 4.13 15.83
CA CYS A 231 30.98 5.48 16.33
C CYS A 231 31.90 5.81 17.49
N VAL A 232 32.38 7.06 17.50
CA VAL A 232 33.14 7.62 18.61
C VAL A 232 32.24 7.68 19.84
N SER A 233 32.67 7.08 20.95
CA SER A 233 31.98 7.19 22.24
C SER A 233 31.89 8.66 22.68
N GLY A 234 30.77 9.03 23.26
CA GLY A 234 30.51 10.42 23.60
C GLY A 234 29.45 10.61 24.66
N THR A 235 29.29 11.85 25.10
CA THR A 235 28.25 12.24 26.06
C THR A 235 27.00 12.70 25.31
N TRP A 236 25.86 12.11 25.65
CA TRP A 236 24.55 12.52 25.16
C TRP A 236 23.99 13.66 26.01
N LEU A 237 23.81 14.82 25.38
CA LEU A 237 23.29 16.03 26.02
C LEU A 237 21.83 16.25 25.64
N ALA A 238 20.98 16.50 26.64
CA ALA A 238 19.63 17.00 26.39
C ALA A 238 19.69 18.40 25.74
N PRO A 239 18.86 18.68 24.71
CA PRO A 239 18.70 20.03 24.18
C PRO A 239 18.29 21.03 25.29
N ARG A 240 19.13 22.02 25.57
CA ARG A 240 19.06 22.86 26.79
C ARG A 240 17.88 23.86 26.85
N ASP A 241 17.19 24.07 25.74
CA ASP A 241 16.12 25.06 25.60
C ASP A 241 14.71 24.45 25.51
N GLY A 242 14.60 23.11 25.65
CA GLY A 242 13.33 22.42 25.42
C GLY A 242 12.88 22.50 23.96
N GLY A 243 13.82 22.67 23.02
CA GLY A 243 13.52 22.76 21.59
C GLY A 243 12.70 24.01 21.24
N GLU A 244 11.70 23.84 20.38
CA GLU A 244 10.81 24.95 19.95
C GLU A 244 9.73 25.29 20.99
N THR A 245 9.34 24.34 21.84
CA THR A 245 8.19 24.53 22.73
C THR A 245 8.55 25.25 24.04
N ARG A 246 9.84 25.32 24.39
CA ARG A 246 10.36 25.87 25.66
C ARG A 246 9.75 25.22 26.90
N ALA A 247 9.14 24.05 26.75
CA ALA A 247 8.59 23.28 27.85
C ALA A 247 9.73 22.75 28.74
N PRO A 248 9.51 22.60 30.06
CA PRO A 248 10.53 22.09 30.96
C PRO A 248 10.87 20.63 30.64
N LEU A 249 12.15 20.28 30.82
CA LEU A 249 12.64 18.90 30.78
C LEU A 249 12.11 18.13 32.00
N ARG A 250 11.51 16.96 31.77
CA ARG A 250 10.80 16.21 32.82
C ARG A 250 11.24 14.76 32.95
N LEU A 251 11.77 14.17 31.88
CA LEU A 251 12.29 12.81 31.85
C LEU A 251 13.46 12.74 30.87
N GLU A 252 14.46 11.92 31.19
CA GLU A 252 15.59 11.63 30.32
C GLU A 252 15.89 10.14 30.36
N THR A 253 16.32 9.61 29.22
CA THR A 253 16.92 8.29 29.07
C THR A 253 18.32 8.46 28.46
N GLU A 254 18.96 7.39 27.97
CA GLU A 254 20.29 7.50 27.36
C GLU A 254 20.26 8.36 26.10
N HIS A 255 19.30 8.10 25.21
CA HIS A 255 19.23 8.72 23.89
C HIS A 255 18.09 9.74 23.73
N PHE A 256 17.17 9.85 24.68
CA PHE A 256 15.99 10.72 24.58
C PHE A 256 15.84 11.70 25.75
N ALA A 257 15.29 12.87 25.46
CA ALA A 257 14.94 13.91 26.43
C ALA A 257 13.49 14.34 26.21
N PHE A 258 12.69 14.34 27.27
CA PHE A 258 11.23 14.52 27.20
C PHE A 258 10.78 15.81 27.87
N TYR A 259 10.00 16.61 27.15
CA TYR A 259 9.60 17.96 27.55
C TYR A 259 8.08 18.12 27.51
N TRP A 260 7.49 18.67 28.58
CA TRP A 260 6.08 19.06 28.58
C TRP A 260 5.75 20.08 29.67
N SER A 261 4.79 20.95 29.37
CA SER A 261 4.27 21.97 30.28
C SER A 261 3.37 21.36 31.36
N ASP A 262 3.16 22.08 32.46
CA ASP A 262 2.11 21.72 33.41
C ASP A 262 0.74 21.74 32.70
N GLY A 263 -0.13 20.78 33.02
CA GLY A 263 -1.46 20.65 32.41
C GLY A 263 -1.50 19.83 31.11
N THR A 264 -0.37 19.35 30.59
CA THR A 264 -0.38 18.33 29.53
C THR A 264 -0.93 17.01 30.09
N ASN A 265 -1.86 16.37 29.38
CA ASN A 265 -2.56 15.14 29.78
C ASN A 265 -1.69 13.89 29.59
N ILE A 266 -0.41 13.97 29.94
CA ILE A 266 0.53 12.85 29.93
C ILE A 266 0.94 12.54 31.37
N THR A 267 0.75 11.29 31.79
CA THR A 267 1.22 10.83 33.10
C THR A 267 2.70 10.48 33.02
N MET A 268 3.42 10.58 34.14
CA MET A 268 4.82 10.15 34.20
C MET A 268 4.97 8.68 33.78
N ALA A 269 4.04 7.81 34.18
CA ALA A 269 4.06 6.40 33.80
C ALA A 269 3.93 6.20 32.28
N ASN A 270 3.03 6.92 31.62
CA ASN A 270 2.87 6.83 30.16
C ASN A 270 4.10 7.40 29.43
N ALA A 271 4.66 8.52 29.91
CA ALA A 271 5.89 9.09 29.36
C ALA A 271 7.08 8.11 29.52
N GLN A 272 7.18 7.44 30.66
CA GLN A 272 8.19 6.40 30.90
C GLN A 272 7.99 5.20 29.97
N ALA A 273 6.75 4.73 29.77
CA ALA A 273 6.46 3.63 28.84
C ALA A 273 6.84 4.00 27.40
N ALA A 274 6.54 5.23 26.96
CA ALA A 274 6.98 5.75 25.67
C ALA A 274 8.52 5.79 25.57
N SER A 275 9.20 6.20 26.64
CA SER A 275 10.67 6.26 26.66
C SER A 275 11.33 4.89 26.54
N VAL A 276 10.81 3.87 27.21
CA VAL A 276 11.28 2.48 27.08
C VAL A 276 11.08 1.97 25.66
N THR A 277 9.92 2.30 25.06
CA THR A 277 9.62 1.94 23.67
C THR A 277 10.61 2.58 22.70
N LEU A 278 10.91 3.88 22.88
CA LEU A 278 11.83 4.63 22.04
C LEU A 278 13.29 4.15 22.14
N GLU A 279 13.75 3.77 23.35
CA GLU A 279 15.07 3.15 23.50
C GLU A 279 15.15 1.79 22.80
N ALA A 280 14.11 0.95 22.88
CA ALA A 280 14.07 -0.31 22.13
C ALA A 280 14.06 -0.10 20.60
N ILE A 281 13.42 0.96 20.12
CA ILE A 281 13.46 1.38 18.71
C ILE A 281 14.87 1.84 18.34
N TRP A 282 15.52 2.64 19.19
CA TRP A 282 16.91 3.07 19.01
C TRP A 282 17.85 1.88 18.82
N ASP A 283 17.80 0.91 19.75
CA ASP A 283 18.60 -0.31 19.69
C ASP A 283 18.37 -1.09 18.38
N SER A 284 17.13 -1.12 17.90
CA SER A 284 16.78 -1.80 16.65
C SER A 284 17.32 -1.07 15.43
N TYR A 285 17.21 0.26 15.38
CA TYR A 285 17.60 1.07 14.23
C TYR A 285 19.12 1.11 14.04
N PHE A 286 19.86 1.31 15.12
CA PHE A 286 21.30 1.50 15.08
C PHE A 286 22.10 0.23 15.38
N GLY A 287 21.44 -0.79 15.96
CA GLY A 287 21.99 -2.10 16.23
C GLY A 287 21.62 -3.16 15.17
N SER A 288 21.82 -4.42 15.55
CA SER A 288 21.58 -5.57 14.67
C SER A 288 20.09 -5.79 14.41
N PRO A 289 19.66 -6.11 13.18
CA PRO A 289 20.45 -6.28 11.96
C PRO A 289 20.46 -5.04 11.03
N ILE A 290 19.87 -3.92 11.46
CA ILE A 290 19.62 -2.76 10.59
C ILE A 290 20.89 -1.93 10.41
N TYR A 291 21.59 -1.62 11.50
CA TYR A 291 22.81 -0.81 11.52
C TYR A 291 22.71 0.48 10.70
N PHE A 292 21.58 1.21 10.85
CA PHE A 292 21.51 2.56 10.32
C PHE A 292 22.63 3.41 10.97
N PRO A 293 23.25 4.36 10.26
CA PRO A 293 24.30 5.18 10.86
C PRO A 293 23.78 6.01 12.04
N GLU A 294 24.42 5.84 13.20
CA GLU A 294 24.08 6.56 14.43
C GLU A 294 24.23 8.09 14.23
N PRO A 295 23.26 8.90 14.69
CA PRO A 295 23.40 10.34 14.76
C PRO A 295 24.67 10.74 15.53
N TYR A 296 25.44 11.68 14.97
CA TYR A 296 26.72 12.12 15.55
C TYR A 296 27.75 11.01 15.75
N CYS A 297 27.76 9.99 14.88
CA CYS A 297 28.71 8.88 14.94
C CYS A 297 30.19 9.32 15.07
N ASN A 298 30.57 10.46 14.48
CA ASN A 298 31.94 10.98 14.49
C ASN A 298 32.23 12.03 15.58
N SER A 299 31.35 12.21 16.58
CA SER A 299 31.48 13.25 17.61
C SER A 299 31.43 12.66 19.02
N THR A 300 32.31 13.14 19.90
CA THR A 300 32.26 12.87 21.35
C THR A 300 31.15 13.66 22.05
N GLN A 301 30.63 14.72 21.41
CA GLN A 301 29.48 15.48 21.90
C GLN A 301 28.26 15.13 21.04
N LYS A 302 27.29 14.46 21.66
CA LYS A 302 26.06 13.96 21.03
C LYS A 302 24.84 14.63 21.66
N TYR A 303 23.71 14.64 20.96
CA TYR A 303 22.49 15.24 21.48
C TYR A 303 21.31 14.28 21.44
N LYS A 304 20.61 14.18 22.56
CA LYS A 304 19.43 13.33 22.72
C LYS A 304 18.33 13.77 21.76
N ALA A 305 17.57 12.83 21.23
CA ALA A 305 16.35 13.14 20.51
C ALA A 305 15.33 13.78 21.45
N ALA A 306 14.79 14.93 21.07
CA ALA A 306 13.81 15.63 21.88
C ALA A 306 12.40 15.11 21.59
N VAL A 307 11.66 14.79 22.65
CA VAL A 307 10.26 14.36 22.56
C VAL A 307 9.41 15.37 23.32
N HIS A 308 8.54 16.06 22.59
CA HIS A 308 7.66 17.09 23.15
C HIS A 308 6.24 16.55 23.27
N PHE A 309 5.67 16.55 24.49
CA PHE A 309 4.26 16.24 24.69
C PHE A 309 3.41 17.50 24.82
N ASP A 310 2.31 17.56 24.07
CA ASP A 310 1.28 18.59 24.18
C ASP A 310 -0.10 18.01 23.83
N ASN A 311 -1.15 18.49 24.47
CA ASN A 311 -2.53 18.03 24.25
C ASN A 311 -3.03 18.25 22.82
N GLN A 312 -2.45 19.21 22.10
CA GLN A 312 -2.82 19.54 20.72
C GLN A 312 -1.93 18.86 19.68
N PHE A 313 -0.81 18.26 20.10
CA PHE A 313 0.07 17.61 19.14
C PHE A 313 -0.57 16.33 18.60
N PRO A 314 -0.43 16.08 17.29
CA PRO A 314 -0.64 14.77 16.72
C PRO A 314 0.60 13.91 17.02
N LEU A 315 0.95 13.00 16.14
CA LEU A 315 2.23 12.29 16.19
C LEU A 315 3.04 12.76 14.98
N TRP A 316 4.10 13.52 15.22
CA TRP A 316 5.01 14.05 14.19
C TRP A 316 6.47 13.90 14.60
N GLY A 317 7.34 13.79 13.62
CA GLY A 317 8.78 13.75 13.75
C GLY A 317 9.49 14.64 12.74
N GLY A 318 10.77 14.89 13.00
CA GLY A 318 11.60 15.74 12.16
C GLY A 318 12.83 16.22 12.91
N GLY A 319 13.44 17.30 12.43
CA GLY A 319 14.59 17.90 13.09
C GLY A 319 14.67 19.40 12.85
N TRP A 320 15.49 20.06 13.66
CA TRP A 320 15.74 21.49 13.54
C TRP A 320 17.22 21.79 13.75
N SER A 321 17.68 22.95 13.30
CA SER A 321 19.06 23.40 13.49
C SER A 321 19.11 24.66 14.34
N ARG A 322 20.02 24.73 15.32
CA ARG A 322 20.27 25.92 16.14
C ARG A 322 21.76 26.02 16.46
N ASN A 323 22.34 27.20 16.23
CA ASN A 323 23.76 27.47 16.48
C ASN A 323 24.72 26.44 15.86
N GLY A 324 24.43 25.98 14.64
CA GLY A 324 25.24 24.99 13.92
C GLY A 324 25.06 23.54 14.40
N ILE A 325 24.13 23.28 15.33
CA ILE A 325 23.79 21.94 15.80
C ILE A 325 22.45 21.56 15.19
N ASN A 326 22.39 20.41 14.50
CA ASN A 326 21.14 19.80 14.07
C ASN A 326 20.63 18.92 15.20
N TYR A 327 19.33 18.85 15.43
CA TYR A 327 18.68 18.06 16.48
C TYR A 327 17.59 17.17 15.88
N MET A 328 17.39 16.01 16.50
CA MET A 328 16.23 15.13 16.25
C MET A 328 15.07 15.55 17.15
N GLY A 329 13.86 15.54 16.61
CA GLY A 329 12.65 15.99 17.31
C GLY A 329 11.42 15.13 17.02
N MET A 330 10.57 15.01 18.03
CA MET A 330 9.23 14.42 17.96
C MET A 330 8.23 15.30 18.72
N TRP A 331 7.03 15.44 18.17
CA TRP A 331 5.90 16.16 18.77
C TRP A 331 4.74 15.18 18.89
N VAL A 332 4.40 14.83 20.12
CA VAL A 332 3.60 13.65 20.43
C VAL A 332 2.39 14.04 21.29
N GLY A 333 1.20 13.75 20.80
CA GLY A 333 -0.02 13.83 21.60
C GLY A 333 -0.05 12.75 22.67
N PRO A 334 -0.64 12.97 23.86
CA PRO A 334 -0.60 11.99 24.94
C PRO A 334 -1.15 10.59 24.59
N GLY A 335 -2.16 10.51 23.72
CA GLY A 335 -2.70 9.24 23.23
C GLY A 335 -1.79 8.52 22.22
N ALA A 336 -0.93 9.25 21.51
CA ALA A 336 0.05 8.70 20.57
C ALA A 336 1.29 8.14 21.28
N ALA A 337 1.53 8.52 22.54
CA ALA A 337 2.65 8.03 23.34
C ALA A 337 2.65 6.50 23.54
N SER A 338 1.50 5.85 23.35
CA SER A 338 1.34 4.39 23.43
C SER A 338 1.31 3.68 22.07
N ASP A 339 1.57 4.39 20.96
CA ASP A 339 1.63 3.80 19.61
C ASP A 339 3.08 3.47 19.23
N PRO A 340 3.56 2.23 19.45
CA PRO A 340 4.95 1.88 19.18
C PRO A 340 5.32 1.96 17.69
N TRP A 341 4.38 1.66 16.78
CA TRP A 341 4.64 1.73 15.33
C TRP A 341 4.76 3.19 14.90
N GLY A 342 3.84 4.04 15.35
CA GLY A 342 3.86 5.47 15.05
C GLY A 342 5.08 6.18 15.67
N LEU A 343 5.46 5.84 16.90
CA LEU A 343 6.67 6.37 17.53
C LEU A 343 7.92 6.02 16.73
N ALA A 344 8.03 4.77 16.24
CA ALA A 344 9.15 4.36 15.40
C ALA A 344 9.16 5.12 14.06
N HIS A 345 8.00 5.23 13.40
CA HIS A 345 7.84 5.99 12.17
C HIS A 345 8.32 7.45 12.31
N GLU A 346 7.80 8.17 13.30
CA GLU A 346 8.14 9.58 13.49
C GLU A 346 9.57 9.76 14.01
N PHE A 347 10.07 8.86 14.86
CA PHE A 347 11.48 8.90 15.25
C PHE A 347 12.40 8.80 14.04
N MET A 348 12.04 7.97 13.04
CA MET A 348 12.82 7.89 11.80
C MET A 348 12.89 9.23 11.05
N HIS A 349 11.84 10.06 11.07
CA HIS A 349 11.94 11.41 10.50
C HIS A 349 12.99 12.28 11.20
N GLY A 350 13.15 12.13 12.52
CA GLY A 350 14.26 12.73 13.26
C GLY A 350 15.62 12.23 12.80
N VAL A 351 15.77 10.91 12.66
CA VAL A 351 17.01 10.29 12.17
C VAL A 351 17.33 10.75 10.74
N GLN A 352 16.33 10.83 9.85
CA GLN A 352 16.50 11.32 8.47
C GLN A 352 17.04 12.75 8.43
N ALA A 353 16.59 13.62 9.34
CA ALA A 353 17.06 15.00 9.45
C ALA A 353 18.55 15.11 9.83
N MET A 354 19.15 14.03 10.34
CA MET A 354 20.58 13.96 10.68
C MET A 354 21.46 13.45 9.53
N THR A 355 20.87 13.09 8.39
CA THR A 355 21.58 12.59 7.20
C THR A 355 21.85 13.71 6.19
N GLN A 356 22.63 13.43 5.14
CA GLN A 356 22.75 14.38 4.01
C GLN A 356 21.45 14.49 3.18
N GLY A 357 20.48 13.61 3.44
CA GLY A 357 19.16 13.61 2.80
C GLY A 357 19.21 13.58 1.28
N PHE A 358 18.24 14.24 0.65
CA PHE A 358 18.06 14.28 -0.80
C PHE A 358 17.91 15.72 -1.30
N GLY A 359 18.99 16.51 -1.22
CA GLY A 359 18.96 17.94 -1.57
C GLY A 359 18.46 18.22 -3.01
N ASP A 360 18.64 17.28 -3.94
CA ASP A 360 18.16 17.42 -5.31
C ASP A 360 16.70 16.94 -5.49
N CYS A 361 16.08 16.29 -4.52
CA CYS A 361 14.71 15.72 -4.63
C CYS A 361 13.60 16.71 -4.23
N GLY A 362 13.87 18.01 -4.21
CA GLY A 362 12.91 19.02 -3.74
C GLY A 362 12.89 19.23 -2.21
N GLY A 363 13.95 18.82 -1.51
CA GLY A 363 14.14 19.09 -0.08
C GLY A 363 13.22 18.28 0.84
N VAL A 364 12.67 18.94 1.86
CA VAL A 364 11.76 18.33 2.87
C VAL A 364 10.45 17.78 2.30
N GLY A 365 10.13 18.08 1.03
CA GLY A 365 8.98 17.52 0.30
C GLY A 365 9.33 16.34 -0.60
N CYS A 366 10.55 15.78 -0.51
CA CYS A 366 10.95 14.64 -1.32
C CYS A 366 10.06 13.42 -1.04
N TRP A 367 9.58 12.80 -2.12
CA TRP A 367 8.55 11.75 -2.08
C TRP A 367 8.92 10.52 -1.24
N ILE A 368 10.22 10.27 -1.01
CA ILE A 368 10.71 9.03 -0.39
C ILE A 368 10.74 9.04 1.14
N TYR A 369 10.65 10.22 1.78
CA TYR A 369 10.83 10.36 3.22
C TYR A 369 9.87 9.48 4.00
N GLU A 370 8.61 9.58 3.62
CA GLU A 370 7.48 8.82 4.16
C GLU A 370 7.56 7.34 3.85
N SER A 371 7.99 6.99 2.62
CA SER A 371 8.23 5.61 2.21
C SER A 371 9.21 4.91 3.16
N HIS A 372 10.34 5.57 3.43
CA HIS A 372 11.38 5.03 4.30
C HIS A 372 10.98 5.05 5.78
N ALA A 373 10.28 6.09 6.22
CA ALA A 373 9.74 6.16 7.57
C ALA A 373 8.65 5.10 7.82
N ASN A 374 7.94 4.62 6.80
CA ASN A 374 7.08 3.43 6.90
C ASN A 374 7.87 2.11 6.87
N TRP A 375 8.97 2.06 6.12
CA TRP A 375 9.82 0.88 5.99
C TRP A 375 10.58 0.54 7.28
N MET A 376 11.12 1.54 7.97
CA MET A 376 11.91 1.34 9.19
C MET A 376 11.13 0.69 10.35
N PRO A 377 9.92 1.13 10.74
CA PRO A 377 9.11 0.41 11.72
C PRO A 377 8.67 -0.96 11.22
N HIS A 378 8.50 -1.17 9.90
CA HIS A 378 8.23 -2.51 9.35
C HIS A 378 9.37 -3.50 9.58
N GLN A 379 10.61 -3.04 9.83
CA GLN A 379 11.72 -3.93 10.20
C GLN A 379 11.58 -4.49 11.63
N ILE A 380 10.80 -3.82 12.48
CA ILE A 380 10.55 -4.20 13.88
C ILE A 380 9.18 -4.89 14.00
N PHE A 381 8.16 -4.31 13.37
CA PHE A 381 6.75 -4.71 13.45
C PHE A 381 6.29 -5.35 12.14
N ASN A 382 6.95 -6.42 11.73
CA ASN A 382 6.88 -7.00 10.38
C ASN A 382 5.64 -7.87 10.09
N THR A 383 4.64 -7.93 10.97
CA THR A 383 3.46 -8.81 10.82
C THR A 383 2.28 -8.15 10.10
N ASN A 384 2.35 -6.84 9.88
CA ASN A 384 1.29 -6.04 9.25
C ASN A 384 1.88 -5.23 8.09
N VAL A 385 1.20 -5.26 6.94
CA VAL A 385 1.63 -4.55 5.71
C VAL A 385 1.25 -3.07 5.71
N HIS A 386 0.53 -2.58 6.72
CA HIS A 386 0.08 -1.20 6.84
C HIS A 386 -0.57 -0.69 5.53
N CYS A 387 -0.36 0.55 5.14
CA CYS A 387 -0.98 1.15 3.96
C CYS A 387 -0.43 0.62 2.62
N SER A 388 0.57 -0.28 2.64
CA SER A 388 1.29 -0.69 1.45
C SER A 388 0.48 -1.50 0.44
N GLU A 389 -0.72 -1.95 0.83
CA GLU A 389 -1.73 -2.48 -0.09
C GLU A 389 -2.04 -1.53 -1.27
N MET A 390 -1.90 -0.21 -1.06
CA MET A 390 -2.11 0.82 -2.07
C MET A 390 -1.25 0.62 -3.33
N LEU A 391 0.05 0.28 -3.16
CA LEU A 391 0.95 0.05 -4.28
C LEU A 391 0.55 -1.20 -5.07
N VAL A 392 0.28 -2.31 -4.37
CA VAL A 392 -0.01 -3.60 -5.02
C VAL A 392 -1.37 -3.64 -5.70
N ASN A 393 -2.30 -2.75 -5.33
CA ASN A 393 -3.59 -2.60 -5.99
C ASN A 393 -3.51 -1.79 -7.30
N MET A 394 -2.48 -0.96 -7.46
CA MET A 394 -2.28 -0.14 -8.66
C MET A 394 -0.81 -0.10 -9.11
N PRO A 395 -0.20 -1.27 -9.37
CA PRO A 395 1.24 -1.36 -9.66
C PRO A 395 1.65 -0.71 -10.97
N HIS A 396 0.69 -0.41 -11.86
CA HIS A 396 0.93 0.26 -13.14
C HIS A 396 1.24 1.75 -13.00
N LEU A 397 0.85 2.38 -11.89
CA LEU A 397 1.26 3.76 -11.60
C LEU A 397 2.76 3.78 -11.31
N TYR A 398 3.41 4.91 -11.61
CA TYR A 398 4.85 4.99 -11.38
C TYR A 398 5.16 4.82 -9.89
N TYR A 399 6.29 4.20 -9.59
CA TYR A 399 6.75 4.04 -8.22
C TYR A 399 7.04 5.42 -7.61
N GLY A 400 6.49 5.71 -6.42
CA GLY A 400 6.63 7.03 -5.79
C GLY A 400 5.60 8.04 -6.27
N ASN A 401 4.54 7.59 -6.95
CA ASN A 401 3.38 8.40 -7.26
C ASN A 401 2.76 8.97 -5.97
N THR A 402 2.18 10.17 -6.05
CA THR A 402 1.51 10.86 -4.94
C THR A 402 0.48 10.02 -4.20
N ARG A 403 -0.11 9.03 -4.87
CA ARG A 403 -1.07 8.09 -4.30
C ARG A 403 -0.45 6.90 -3.55
N ASN A 404 0.80 6.54 -3.84
CA ASN A 404 1.44 5.38 -3.22
C ASN A 404 2.74 5.72 -2.47
N ARG A 405 3.21 6.97 -2.50
CA ARG A 405 4.50 7.37 -1.93
C ARG A 405 4.64 7.15 -0.42
N TYR A 406 3.54 7.20 0.34
CA TYR A 406 3.58 6.88 1.77
C TYR A 406 3.72 5.37 2.02
N CYS A 407 3.46 4.55 1.00
CA CYS A 407 3.07 3.15 1.14
C CYS A 407 3.76 2.24 0.12
N ASN A 408 4.87 2.68 -0.47
CA ASN A 408 5.55 1.97 -1.56
C ASN A 408 6.85 1.27 -1.10
N TRP A 409 7.03 1.02 0.20
CA TRP A 409 8.27 0.48 0.76
C TRP A 409 8.65 -0.94 0.31
N GLN A 410 7.79 -1.67 -0.43
CA GLN A 410 8.07 -3.04 -0.86
C GLN A 410 9.31 -3.17 -1.74
N PHE A 411 9.67 -2.13 -2.50
CA PHE A 411 10.93 -2.15 -3.24
C PHE A 411 12.13 -2.10 -2.30
N PHE A 412 12.05 -1.38 -1.17
CA PHE A 412 13.13 -1.40 -0.16
C PHE A 412 13.25 -2.76 0.52
N GLU A 413 12.14 -3.45 0.75
CA GLU A 413 12.17 -4.85 1.19
C GLU A 413 12.91 -5.74 0.20
N PHE A 414 12.62 -5.60 -1.10
CA PHE A 414 13.33 -6.37 -2.12
C PHE A 414 14.82 -6.03 -2.16
N ILE A 415 15.17 -4.74 -2.09
CA ILE A 415 16.57 -4.30 -2.04
C ILE A 415 17.26 -4.82 -0.78
N LYS A 416 16.63 -4.81 0.39
CA LYS A 416 17.16 -5.42 1.62
C LYS A 416 17.40 -6.91 1.43
N ASP A 417 16.44 -7.64 0.88
CA ASP A 417 16.55 -9.11 0.75
C ASP A 417 17.65 -9.52 -0.23
N LYS A 418 17.94 -8.68 -1.24
CA LYS A 418 18.99 -8.90 -2.24
C LYS A 418 20.36 -8.30 -1.88
N TYR A 419 20.39 -7.18 -1.16
CA TYR A 419 21.58 -6.34 -0.96
C TYR A 419 21.76 -5.85 0.49
N CYS A 420 21.00 -6.41 1.43
CA CYS A 420 21.05 -6.12 2.87
C CYS A 420 20.52 -4.74 3.26
N HIS A 421 20.31 -4.52 4.56
CA HIS A 421 19.88 -3.21 5.10
C HIS A 421 20.82 -2.08 4.66
N THR A 422 22.13 -2.36 4.58
CA THR A 422 23.16 -1.40 4.17
C THR A 422 22.86 -0.73 2.84
N ALA A 423 22.29 -1.43 1.85
CA ALA A 423 21.95 -0.82 0.56
C ALA A 423 20.87 0.28 0.70
N VAL A 424 19.85 0.02 1.53
CA VAL A 424 18.80 1.01 1.83
C VAL A 424 19.35 2.14 2.70
N ASN A 425 20.18 1.83 3.71
CA ASN A 425 20.82 2.83 4.57
C ASN A 425 21.71 3.78 3.76
N GLN A 426 22.52 3.26 2.85
CA GLN A 426 23.43 4.05 2.02
C GLN A 426 22.69 4.94 1.02
N MET A 427 21.45 4.63 0.65
CA MET A 427 20.62 5.58 -0.10
C MET A 427 20.50 6.93 0.65
N TRP A 428 20.45 6.89 1.98
CA TRP A 428 20.36 8.07 2.85
C TRP A 428 21.73 8.67 3.19
N THR A 429 22.74 7.83 3.42
CA THR A 429 24.01 8.28 4.01
C THR A 429 25.17 8.42 3.03
N TYR A 430 25.02 7.94 1.79
CA TYR A 430 26.03 8.11 0.76
C TYR A 430 26.19 9.59 0.39
N ASN A 431 27.41 10.10 0.45
CA ASN A 431 27.70 11.48 0.10
C ASN A 431 27.83 11.66 -1.42
N ALA A 432 26.69 11.83 -2.09
CA ALA A 432 26.66 12.03 -3.55
C ALA A 432 27.06 13.46 -3.97
N PRO A 433 27.66 13.63 -5.17
CA PRO A 433 27.90 14.93 -5.78
C PRO A 433 26.62 15.75 -5.93
N ALA A 434 26.73 17.09 -5.89
CA ALA A 434 25.60 17.97 -6.17
C ALA A 434 25.03 17.72 -7.58
N GLY A 435 23.69 17.76 -7.72
CA GLY A 435 22.98 17.38 -8.95
C GLY A 435 22.72 15.88 -9.09
N GLN A 436 23.18 15.05 -8.16
CA GLN A 436 22.96 13.59 -8.13
C GLN A 436 22.45 13.09 -6.77
N ARG A 437 21.83 13.96 -5.98
CA ARG A 437 21.30 13.66 -4.64
C ARG A 437 19.81 13.32 -4.66
N ASP A 438 19.29 12.80 -5.77
CA ASP A 438 17.98 12.16 -5.82
C ASP A 438 18.06 10.73 -5.25
N PRO A 439 16.98 10.19 -4.64
CA PRO A 439 17.03 8.87 -4.03
C PRO A 439 17.55 7.75 -4.92
N TRP A 440 17.10 7.68 -6.17
CA TRP A 440 17.55 6.63 -7.07
C TRP A 440 18.97 6.83 -7.55
N GLN A 441 19.39 8.09 -7.72
CA GLN A 441 20.78 8.39 -8.06
C GLN A 441 21.72 8.00 -6.91
N LYS A 442 21.35 8.29 -5.66
CA LYS A 442 22.15 7.88 -4.49
C LYS A 442 22.20 6.37 -4.32
N LEU A 443 21.10 5.65 -4.54
CA LEU A 443 21.10 4.19 -4.54
C LEU A 443 21.99 3.65 -5.67
N MET A 444 21.88 4.18 -6.88
CA MET A 444 22.73 3.80 -8.01
C MET A 444 24.22 4.04 -7.69
N LEU A 445 24.57 5.22 -7.19
CA LEU A 445 25.95 5.57 -6.87
C LEU A 445 26.50 4.70 -5.73
N SER A 446 25.73 4.46 -4.66
CA SER A 446 26.19 3.65 -3.53
C SER A 446 26.39 2.19 -3.90
N GLN A 447 25.57 1.67 -4.82
CA GLN A 447 25.66 0.28 -5.30
C GLN A 447 26.51 0.12 -6.57
N SER A 448 27.11 1.21 -7.08
CA SER A 448 27.84 1.23 -8.36
C SER A 448 26.99 0.73 -9.54
N TRP A 449 25.70 1.06 -9.54
CA TRP A 449 24.76 0.73 -10.60
C TRP A 449 24.63 1.87 -11.61
N ASN A 450 24.43 1.52 -12.87
CA ASN A 450 23.85 2.41 -13.86
C ASN A 450 22.31 2.27 -13.90
N ILE A 451 21.66 3.10 -14.73
CA ILE A 451 20.19 3.08 -14.88
C ILE A 451 19.66 1.72 -15.35
N GLU A 452 20.39 1.00 -16.21
CA GLU A 452 19.96 -0.30 -16.71
C GLU A 452 19.97 -1.37 -15.60
N GLN A 453 20.97 -1.32 -14.71
CA GLN A 453 21.04 -2.19 -13.54
C GLN A 453 19.96 -1.87 -12.50
N LEU A 454 19.67 -0.58 -12.24
CA LEU A 454 18.53 -0.20 -11.40
C LEU A 454 17.22 -0.73 -11.98
N ASN A 455 17.03 -0.55 -13.28
CA ASN A 455 15.85 -1.00 -13.98
C ASN A 455 15.71 -2.54 -13.97
N ASP A 456 16.82 -3.28 -14.00
CA ASP A 456 16.79 -4.75 -13.80
C ASP A 456 16.26 -5.12 -12.42
N ARG A 457 16.59 -4.35 -11.37
CA ARG A 457 16.03 -4.58 -10.01
C ARG A 457 14.53 -4.35 -9.97
N PHE A 458 14.01 -3.33 -10.65
CA PHE A 458 12.56 -3.14 -10.78
C PHE A 458 11.91 -4.30 -11.54
N GLY A 459 12.57 -4.80 -12.60
CA GLY A 459 12.13 -5.97 -13.35
C GLY A 459 12.02 -7.23 -12.50
N GLU A 460 13.10 -7.57 -11.78
CA GLU A 460 13.13 -8.70 -10.85
C GLU A 460 12.07 -8.53 -9.75
N TRP A 461 12.06 -7.39 -9.06
CA TRP A 461 11.10 -7.11 -7.99
C TRP A 461 9.64 -7.34 -8.42
N ALA A 462 9.26 -6.85 -9.61
CA ALA A 462 7.91 -7.06 -10.12
C ALA A 462 7.60 -8.54 -10.38
N MET A 463 8.58 -9.33 -10.84
CA MET A 463 8.41 -10.78 -11.01
C MET A 463 8.21 -11.48 -9.65
N HIS A 464 8.96 -11.08 -8.62
CA HIS A 464 8.83 -11.61 -7.26
C HIS A 464 7.47 -11.28 -6.61
N ASN A 465 6.83 -10.17 -7.00
CA ASN A 465 5.49 -9.81 -6.51
C ASN A 465 4.37 -10.75 -6.98
N VAL A 466 4.60 -11.64 -7.95
CA VAL A 466 3.59 -12.63 -8.39
C VAL A 466 3.18 -13.57 -7.25
N THR A 467 4.14 -14.00 -6.43
CA THR A 467 3.91 -14.90 -5.28
C THR A 467 4.25 -14.27 -3.93
N TRP A 468 4.59 -12.98 -3.94
CA TRP A 468 5.20 -12.27 -2.81
C TRP A 468 6.44 -13.01 -2.31
N ASP A 469 7.36 -13.36 -3.21
CA ASP A 469 8.58 -14.08 -2.87
C ASP A 469 9.63 -13.14 -2.27
N TYR A 470 9.59 -13.01 -0.94
CA TYR A 470 10.49 -12.20 -0.11
C TYR A 470 11.11 -13.04 0.98
N LYS A 471 12.43 -12.96 1.12
CA LYS A 471 13.21 -13.73 2.08
C LYS A 471 14.19 -12.81 2.79
N SER A 472 13.92 -12.56 4.07
CA SER A 472 14.76 -11.71 4.91
C SER A 472 16.20 -12.24 4.99
N PRO A 473 17.19 -11.38 5.22
CA PRO A 473 18.59 -11.78 5.40
C PRO A 473 18.83 -12.88 6.46
N ASN A 474 18.03 -12.91 7.52
CA ASN A 474 18.08 -13.97 8.55
C ASN A 474 17.49 -15.32 8.07
N GLY A 475 17.02 -15.40 6.83
CA GLY A 475 16.45 -16.59 6.20
C GLY A 475 14.94 -16.77 6.35
N THR A 476 14.24 -15.90 7.09
CA THR A 476 12.79 -16.03 7.29
C THR A 476 12.00 -15.69 6.02
N ASP A 477 10.95 -16.46 5.74
CA ASP A 477 10.00 -16.21 4.65
C ASP A 477 9.02 -15.09 5.05
N GLN A 478 9.43 -13.85 4.77
CA GLN A 478 8.58 -12.67 4.95
C GLN A 478 7.42 -12.66 3.93
N GLY A 479 7.61 -13.33 2.80
CA GLY A 479 6.58 -13.57 1.80
C GLY A 479 5.32 -14.25 2.34
N ASN A 480 5.45 -15.09 3.36
CA ASN A 480 4.30 -15.71 4.03
C ASN A 480 3.37 -14.67 4.66
N VAL A 481 3.91 -13.64 5.31
CA VAL A 481 3.11 -12.53 5.86
C VAL A 481 2.40 -11.79 4.73
N TYR A 482 3.12 -11.48 3.64
CA TYR A 482 2.54 -10.77 2.50
C TYR A 482 1.44 -11.58 1.80
N ARG A 483 1.60 -12.91 1.65
CA ARG A 483 0.55 -13.80 1.17
C ARG A 483 -0.69 -13.78 2.07
N GLN A 484 -0.51 -13.75 3.39
CA GLN A 484 -1.64 -13.69 4.34
C GLN A 484 -2.35 -12.34 4.32
N GLN A 485 -1.60 -11.23 4.24
CA GLN A 485 -2.15 -9.88 4.32
C GLN A 485 -2.71 -9.41 2.97
N TYR A 486 -1.97 -9.60 1.87
CA TYR A 486 -2.42 -9.19 0.54
C TYR A 486 -3.30 -10.24 -0.14
N GLY A 487 -3.18 -11.53 0.19
CA GLY A 487 -3.76 -12.61 -0.60
C GLY A 487 -3.04 -12.83 -1.95
N ALA A 488 -3.44 -13.85 -2.71
CA ALA A 488 -2.82 -14.13 -4.01
C ALA A 488 -3.11 -13.00 -5.03
N ILE A 489 -2.19 -12.79 -5.97
CA ILE A 489 -2.30 -11.71 -6.97
C ILE A 489 -3.47 -11.93 -7.94
N ASN A 490 -3.89 -13.18 -8.14
CA ASN A 490 -5.04 -13.58 -8.96
C ASN A 490 -6.35 -13.69 -8.16
N SER A 491 -6.35 -13.33 -6.88
CA SER A 491 -7.60 -13.31 -6.11
C SER A 491 -8.48 -12.18 -6.59
N GLU A 492 -9.71 -12.52 -6.95
CA GLU A 492 -10.73 -11.55 -7.29
C GLU A 492 -10.99 -10.61 -6.09
N PRO A 493 -11.19 -9.30 -6.34
CA PRO A 493 -11.39 -8.32 -5.27
C PRO A 493 -12.72 -8.50 -4.51
N GLY A 494 -13.69 -9.23 -5.08
CA GLY A 494 -15.02 -9.41 -4.49
C GLY A 494 -15.72 -8.07 -4.22
N ASN A 495 -16.38 -7.97 -3.06
CA ASN A 495 -17.07 -6.72 -2.65
C ASN A 495 -16.12 -5.65 -2.09
N TYR A 496 -14.84 -5.96 -1.88
CA TYR A 496 -13.87 -4.98 -1.40
C TYR A 496 -13.39 -4.09 -2.55
N THR A 497 -14.24 -3.17 -2.98
CA THR A 497 -14.03 -2.34 -4.19
C THR A 497 -12.79 -1.46 -4.17
N ALA A 498 -12.20 -1.16 -3.00
CA ALA A 498 -10.89 -0.49 -2.92
C ALA A 498 -9.74 -1.38 -3.43
N ARG A 499 -9.90 -2.70 -3.35
CA ARG A 499 -9.00 -3.64 -4.00
C ARG A 499 -9.46 -3.81 -5.44
N ARG A 500 -8.55 -3.59 -6.37
CA ARG A 500 -8.75 -3.87 -7.80
C ARG A 500 -8.26 -5.27 -8.12
N LEU A 501 -8.67 -5.78 -9.28
CA LEU A 501 -7.97 -6.89 -9.88
C LEU A 501 -6.53 -6.46 -10.15
N ARG A 502 -5.56 -7.16 -9.53
CA ARG A 502 -4.12 -6.85 -9.67
C ARG A 502 -3.54 -7.42 -10.97
N LEU A 503 -4.32 -8.24 -11.68
CA LEU A 503 -4.00 -8.75 -13.01
C LEU A 503 -4.51 -7.81 -14.09
N THR A 504 -3.62 -7.41 -14.99
CA THR A 504 -3.94 -6.64 -16.18
C THR A 504 -4.63 -7.53 -17.21
N GLN A 505 -5.90 -7.20 -17.49
CA GLN A 505 -6.62 -7.77 -18.62
C GLN A 505 -6.17 -7.07 -19.91
N LEU A 506 -5.64 -7.82 -20.87
CA LEU A 506 -5.23 -7.27 -22.16
C LEU A 506 -6.46 -6.99 -23.04
N GLU A 507 -6.25 -6.17 -24.08
CA GLU A 507 -7.25 -5.88 -25.10
C GLU A 507 -6.85 -6.54 -26.42
N ALA A 508 -7.83 -6.93 -27.22
CA ALA A 508 -7.58 -7.48 -28.54
C ALA A 508 -6.96 -6.38 -29.41
N LEU A 509 -5.84 -6.67 -30.08
CA LEU A 509 -5.19 -5.68 -30.94
C LEU A 509 -6.03 -5.35 -32.17
N ASP A 510 -6.72 -6.36 -32.69
CA ASP A 510 -7.59 -6.29 -33.86
C ASP A 510 -8.68 -7.37 -33.79
N SER A 511 -9.60 -7.39 -34.75
CA SER A 511 -10.71 -8.34 -34.77
C SER A 511 -10.30 -9.81 -35.01
N ASN A 512 -9.08 -10.05 -35.48
CA ASN A 512 -8.52 -11.38 -35.80
C ASN A 512 -7.66 -11.94 -34.64
N TRP A 513 -7.79 -11.36 -33.43
CA TRP A 513 -7.06 -11.74 -32.22
C TRP A 513 -7.13 -13.24 -31.89
N ALA A 514 -8.23 -13.92 -32.23
CA ALA A 514 -8.38 -15.35 -31.94
C ALA A 514 -7.46 -16.22 -32.80
N GLN A 515 -7.14 -15.76 -34.01
CA GLN A 515 -6.28 -16.45 -34.97
C GLN A 515 -4.83 -16.00 -34.83
N ASN A 516 -4.58 -14.69 -34.81
CA ASN A 516 -3.23 -14.14 -34.78
C ASN A 516 -2.63 -14.09 -33.36
N ARG A 517 -3.45 -14.25 -32.31
CA ARG A 517 -3.07 -14.23 -30.89
C ARG A 517 -2.43 -12.92 -30.43
N ARG A 518 -2.83 -11.78 -31.03
CA ARG A 518 -2.26 -10.46 -30.74
C ARG A 518 -3.14 -9.61 -29.84
N PHE A 519 -2.51 -9.03 -28.83
CA PHE A 519 -3.14 -8.23 -27.80
C PHE A 519 -2.33 -6.98 -27.49
N ALA A 520 -2.96 -5.99 -26.86
CA ALA A 520 -2.33 -4.76 -26.40
C ALA A 520 -2.64 -4.49 -24.92
N SER A 521 -1.76 -3.74 -24.27
CA SER A 521 -2.06 -3.13 -22.97
C SER A 521 -3.23 -2.14 -23.11
N PRO A 522 -4.20 -2.10 -22.18
CA PRO A 522 -5.20 -1.04 -22.13
C PRO A 522 -4.52 0.33 -22.00
N TYR A 523 -4.97 1.34 -22.75
CA TYR A 523 -4.29 2.66 -22.83
C TYR A 523 -4.08 3.34 -21.46
N TYR A 524 -5.08 3.29 -20.57
CA TYR A 524 -5.00 3.86 -19.22
C TYR A 524 -4.41 2.90 -18.16
N TRP A 525 -4.20 1.62 -18.51
CA TRP A 525 -3.56 0.62 -17.64
C TRP A 525 -2.10 0.34 -18.01
N ALA A 526 -1.65 0.83 -19.18
CA ALA A 526 -0.27 0.77 -19.58
C ALA A 526 0.63 1.34 -18.45
N PRO A 527 1.74 0.67 -18.11
CA PRO A 527 2.53 1.05 -16.96
C PRO A 527 3.21 2.40 -17.20
N GLN A 528 3.28 3.22 -16.16
CA GLN A 528 4.14 4.40 -16.10
C GLN A 528 5.57 3.98 -15.70
N ARG A 529 6.53 4.92 -15.71
CA ARG A 529 7.93 4.64 -15.33
C ARG A 529 8.03 3.85 -14.02
N TRP A 530 8.76 2.74 -14.01
CA TRP A 530 8.91 1.81 -12.88
C TRP A 530 7.59 1.22 -12.31
N GLY A 531 6.46 1.46 -12.98
CA GLY A 531 5.23 0.70 -12.78
C GLY A 531 5.24 -0.57 -13.62
N TYR A 532 4.38 -1.52 -13.25
CA TYR A 532 4.31 -2.82 -13.90
C TYR A 532 2.89 -3.33 -14.10
N ASN A 533 2.75 -4.24 -15.06
CA ASN A 533 1.56 -5.04 -15.32
C ASN A 533 1.89 -6.52 -15.06
N VAL A 534 0.91 -7.25 -14.55
CA VAL A 534 0.98 -8.71 -14.38
C VAL A 534 -0.20 -9.33 -15.11
N ILE A 535 0.07 -10.24 -16.03
CA ILE A 535 -0.94 -10.85 -16.90
C ILE A 535 -0.88 -12.35 -16.64
N GLN A 536 -1.97 -12.93 -16.13
CA GLN A 536 -2.06 -14.38 -16.07
C GLN A 536 -2.21 -14.94 -17.49
N LEU A 537 -1.43 -15.98 -17.80
CA LEU A 537 -1.53 -16.73 -19.03
C LEU A 537 -2.14 -18.09 -18.71
N PHE A 538 -3.26 -18.42 -19.36
CA PHE A 538 -3.95 -19.68 -19.22
C PHE A 538 -3.45 -20.64 -20.29
N PRO A 539 -2.63 -21.65 -19.94
CA PRO A 539 -2.13 -22.62 -20.92
C PRO A 539 -3.28 -23.34 -21.63
N GLU A 540 -3.10 -23.59 -22.92
CA GLU A 540 -4.04 -24.43 -23.68
C GLU A 540 -3.92 -25.91 -23.24
N ALA A 541 -4.99 -26.68 -23.42
CA ALA A 541 -4.98 -28.10 -23.08
C ALA A 541 -3.87 -28.83 -23.85
N GLY A 542 -2.96 -29.49 -23.12
CA GLY A 542 -1.82 -30.21 -23.70
C GLY A 542 -0.63 -29.33 -24.11
N ALA A 543 -0.66 -28.02 -23.82
CA ALA A 543 0.49 -27.16 -24.07
C ALA A 543 1.70 -27.60 -23.23
N ALA A 544 2.85 -27.76 -23.87
CA ALA A 544 4.14 -28.06 -23.23
C ALA A 544 5.02 -26.80 -23.07
N ASN A 545 4.69 -25.73 -23.80
CA ASN A 545 5.38 -24.46 -23.74
C ASN A 545 4.44 -23.29 -24.04
N ILE A 546 4.87 -22.10 -23.64
CA ILE A 546 4.18 -20.84 -23.94
C ILE A 546 5.21 -19.88 -24.55
N GLN A 547 4.90 -19.38 -25.74
CA GLN A 547 5.72 -18.39 -26.43
C GLN A 547 5.06 -17.02 -26.36
N VAL A 548 5.85 -16.02 -25.95
CA VAL A 548 5.44 -14.61 -25.94
C VAL A 548 6.39 -13.82 -26.82
N LYS A 549 5.85 -13.14 -27.83
CA LYS A 549 6.55 -12.06 -28.53
C LYS A 549 6.09 -10.74 -27.95
N PHE A 550 7.04 -9.92 -27.51
CA PHE A 550 6.80 -8.62 -26.93
C PHE A 550 7.15 -7.51 -27.93
N ARG A 551 6.32 -6.48 -28.00
CA ARG A 551 6.54 -5.26 -28.79
C ARG A 551 6.12 -4.03 -27.98
N GLY A 552 7.07 -3.20 -27.59
CA GLY A 552 6.82 -1.91 -26.95
C GLY A 552 6.39 -0.85 -27.97
N VAL A 553 5.52 0.07 -27.54
CA VAL A 553 5.16 1.27 -28.31
C VAL A 553 6.16 2.36 -27.96
N VAL A 554 7.17 2.52 -28.81
CA VAL A 554 8.23 3.53 -28.64
C VAL A 554 7.67 4.92 -28.89
N GLN A 555 7.90 5.83 -27.94
CA GLN A 555 7.37 7.19 -27.97
C GLN A 555 8.51 8.20 -27.93
N SER A 556 8.43 9.24 -28.76
CA SER A 556 9.39 10.35 -28.72
C SER A 556 9.33 11.05 -27.36
N GLY A 557 10.49 11.34 -26.78
CA GLY A 557 10.62 12.01 -25.47
C GLY A 557 10.41 11.12 -24.24
N ALA A 558 9.89 9.90 -24.40
CA ALA A 558 9.64 8.99 -23.27
C ALA A 558 10.88 8.20 -22.82
N ASN A 559 11.95 8.13 -23.63
CA ASN A 559 13.09 7.23 -23.38
C ASN A 559 12.63 5.78 -23.17
N SER A 560 11.75 5.31 -24.05
CA SER A 560 11.06 4.03 -23.96
C SER A 560 11.98 2.84 -23.73
N GLY A 561 11.74 2.11 -22.63
CA GLY A 561 12.42 0.88 -22.28
C GLY A 561 11.53 0.00 -21.40
N TRP A 562 11.76 -1.31 -21.47
CA TRP A 562 10.99 -2.32 -20.74
C TRP A 562 11.89 -3.41 -20.18
N ARG A 563 11.48 -3.95 -19.04
CA ARG A 563 11.91 -5.24 -18.51
C ARG A 563 10.70 -6.14 -18.52
N TRP A 564 10.85 -7.38 -18.93
CA TRP A 564 9.74 -8.33 -18.89
C TRP A 564 10.24 -9.75 -18.75
N GLY A 565 9.37 -10.62 -18.27
CA GLY A 565 9.71 -12.03 -18.06
C GLY A 565 8.47 -12.86 -17.74
N LEU A 566 8.65 -14.18 -17.74
CA LEU A 566 7.61 -15.12 -17.37
C LEU A 566 7.90 -15.71 -15.98
N VAL A 567 6.84 -15.85 -15.20
CA VAL A 567 6.86 -16.47 -13.87
C VAL A 567 5.92 -17.66 -13.90
N SER A 568 6.44 -18.87 -13.68
CA SER A 568 5.62 -20.06 -13.44
C SER A 568 5.55 -20.33 -11.95
N THR A 569 4.38 -20.69 -11.43
CA THR A 569 4.19 -20.99 -10.00
C THR A 569 3.57 -22.35 -9.81
N ASN A 570 3.77 -22.92 -8.62
CA ASN A 570 2.94 -24.04 -8.18
C ASN A 570 1.46 -23.61 -8.09
N ALA A 571 0.55 -24.58 -8.01
CA ALA A 571 -0.89 -24.34 -7.96
C ALA A 571 -1.31 -23.41 -6.80
N ALA A 572 -0.64 -23.53 -5.65
CA ALA A 572 -0.89 -22.73 -4.45
C ALA A 572 -0.32 -21.30 -4.50
N MET A 573 0.47 -20.96 -5.53
CA MET A 573 1.15 -19.66 -5.68
C MET A 573 2.06 -19.28 -4.50
N THR A 574 2.69 -20.28 -3.89
CA THR A 574 3.65 -20.10 -2.78
C THR A 574 5.09 -20.28 -3.22
N GLN A 575 5.31 -20.85 -4.40
CA GLN A 575 6.64 -21.07 -4.99
C GLN A 575 6.61 -20.62 -6.45
N ALA A 576 7.64 -19.90 -6.85
CA ALA A 576 7.80 -19.38 -8.19
C ALA A 576 9.10 -19.87 -8.84
N ARG A 577 9.08 -19.93 -10.16
CA ARG A 577 10.24 -20.13 -11.04
C ARG A 577 10.22 -19.03 -12.08
N TYR A 578 11.41 -18.55 -12.44
CA TYR A 578 11.56 -17.33 -13.22
C TYR A 578 12.36 -17.60 -14.49
N THR A 579 11.94 -17.03 -15.61
CA THR A 579 12.81 -16.92 -16.78
C THR A 579 13.92 -15.90 -16.52
N GLU A 580 14.93 -15.87 -17.38
CA GLU A 580 15.81 -14.70 -17.43
C GLU A 580 15.00 -13.45 -17.80
N LEU A 581 15.37 -12.33 -17.18
CA LEU A 581 14.75 -11.04 -17.40
C LEU A 581 15.12 -10.53 -18.80
N GLN A 582 14.11 -10.30 -19.63
CA GLN A 582 14.26 -9.74 -20.96
C GLN A 582 14.35 -8.20 -20.87
N ARG A 583 15.11 -7.60 -21.79
CA ARG A 583 15.32 -6.14 -21.87
C ARG A 583 14.99 -5.63 -23.26
N GLY A 584 14.58 -4.37 -23.35
CA GLY A 584 14.47 -3.64 -24.60
C GLY A 584 13.04 -3.51 -25.11
N VAL A 585 12.93 -2.99 -26.33
CA VAL A 585 11.64 -2.60 -26.93
C VAL A 585 10.93 -3.76 -27.63
N ASP A 586 11.67 -4.76 -28.07
CA ASP A 586 11.15 -5.95 -28.74
C ASP A 586 11.88 -7.18 -28.21
N GLY A 587 11.19 -8.32 -28.19
CA GLY A 587 11.83 -9.59 -27.85
C GLY A 587 10.86 -10.75 -27.94
N GLU A 588 11.38 -11.94 -27.69
CA GLU A 588 10.63 -13.19 -27.75
C GLU A 588 11.18 -14.16 -26.70
N LEU A 589 10.28 -14.87 -26.04
CA LEU A 589 10.60 -15.82 -24.97
C LEU A 589 9.68 -17.03 -25.10
N ASN A 590 10.24 -18.24 -25.08
CA ASN A 590 9.50 -19.48 -25.11
C ASN A 590 9.73 -20.26 -23.81
N LEU A 591 8.73 -20.38 -22.94
CA LEU A 591 8.83 -21.00 -21.61
C LEU A 591 8.37 -22.46 -21.65
N CYS A 592 9.14 -23.40 -21.09
CA CYS A 592 8.66 -24.75 -20.83
C CYS A 592 7.73 -24.76 -19.59
N ILE A 593 6.57 -25.39 -19.70
CA ILE A 593 5.58 -25.45 -18.61
C ILE A 593 5.33 -26.88 -18.16
N THR A 594 5.05 -27.04 -16.87
CA THR A 594 4.58 -28.31 -16.30
C THR A 594 3.06 -28.26 -16.13
N PRO A 595 2.33 -29.36 -16.41
CA PRO A 595 0.89 -29.40 -16.17
C PRO A 595 0.53 -29.01 -14.72
N GLY A 596 -0.45 -28.12 -14.57
CA GLY A 596 -0.93 -27.64 -13.27
C GLY A 596 -0.20 -26.41 -12.71
N GLU A 597 0.80 -25.87 -13.41
CA GLU A 597 1.41 -24.60 -13.06
C GLU A 597 0.52 -23.41 -13.43
N ASN A 598 0.55 -22.35 -12.62
CA ASN A 598 0.08 -21.05 -13.05
C ASN A 598 1.22 -20.31 -13.76
N VAL A 599 0.92 -19.55 -14.82
CA VAL A 599 1.94 -18.80 -15.56
C VAL A 599 1.53 -17.34 -15.66
N PHE A 600 2.49 -16.44 -15.47
CA PHE A 600 2.29 -15.00 -15.49
C PHE A 600 3.34 -14.32 -16.37
N LEU A 601 2.90 -13.40 -17.22
CA LEU A 601 3.75 -12.44 -17.90
C LEU A 601 3.83 -11.17 -17.05
N VAL A 602 5.04 -10.74 -16.73
CA VAL A 602 5.30 -9.51 -15.98
C VAL A 602 6.01 -8.53 -16.89
N ILE A 603 5.49 -7.31 -16.99
CA ILE A 603 6.04 -6.25 -17.82
C ILE A 603 6.21 -5.00 -16.98
N VAL A 604 7.45 -4.54 -16.87
CA VAL A 604 7.84 -3.33 -16.15
C VAL A 604 8.31 -2.30 -17.14
N THR A 605 7.76 -1.10 -17.03
CA THR A 605 8.25 0.04 -17.80
C THR A 605 9.49 0.60 -17.13
N THR A 606 10.56 0.77 -17.90
CA THR A 606 11.86 1.13 -17.37
C THR A 606 12.57 2.07 -18.33
N PRO A 607 12.37 3.39 -18.17
CA PRO A 607 12.98 4.37 -19.06
C PRO A 607 14.50 4.17 -19.15
N THR A 608 15.06 4.25 -20.35
CA THR A 608 16.48 4.02 -20.63
C THR A 608 17.37 5.18 -20.17
N GLN A 609 16.76 6.30 -19.81
CA GLN A 609 17.40 7.43 -19.16
C GLN A 609 16.72 7.71 -17.83
N TYR A 610 17.50 8.16 -16.85
CA TYR A 610 16.99 8.48 -15.53
C TYR A 610 15.87 9.54 -15.61
N GLN A 611 14.69 9.18 -15.12
CA GLN A 611 13.51 10.05 -15.08
C GLN A 611 13.25 10.49 -13.65
N LYS A 612 13.65 11.72 -13.32
CA LYS A 612 13.45 12.29 -11.99
C LYS A 612 11.97 12.38 -11.64
N ILE A 613 11.64 12.02 -10.40
CA ILE A 613 10.31 12.21 -9.83
C ILE A 613 10.27 13.61 -9.23
N THR A 614 9.62 14.55 -9.90
CA THR A 614 9.46 15.93 -9.45
C THR A 614 8.12 16.14 -8.74
N TRP A 615 8.12 17.07 -7.80
CA TRP A 615 6.95 17.38 -6.98
C TRP A 615 6.53 18.84 -7.17
N ASP A 616 6.20 19.15 -8.42
CA ASP A 616 5.89 20.51 -8.89
C ASP A 616 4.60 21.08 -8.25
N ASN A 617 3.77 20.22 -7.66
CA ASN A 617 2.63 20.57 -6.81
C ASN A 617 2.66 19.75 -5.51
N PRO A 618 2.73 20.37 -4.32
CA PRO A 618 2.73 19.66 -3.03
C PRO A 618 1.46 18.85 -2.72
N ALA A 619 0.34 19.11 -3.38
CA ALA A 619 -0.86 18.28 -3.20
C ALA A 619 -0.84 17.04 -4.08
N ASP A 620 -0.32 17.18 -5.31
CA ASP A 620 -0.64 16.24 -6.39
C ASP A 620 0.52 15.83 -7.29
N GLY A 621 1.70 16.41 -7.07
CA GLY A 621 2.90 16.17 -7.86
C GLY A 621 2.76 16.62 -9.30
N ARG A 622 3.48 15.95 -10.19
CA ARG A 622 3.39 16.20 -11.62
C ARG A 622 2.02 15.78 -12.16
N ALA A 623 1.38 16.66 -12.93
CA ALA A 623 0.05 16.44 -13.47
C ALA A 623 -0.02 15.12 -14.27
N TYR A 624 -1.02 14.28 -13.99
CA TYR A 624 -1.20 12.97 -14.60
C TYR A 624 -1.08 12.96 -16.14
N PRO A 625 -1.71 13.89 -16.90
CA PRO A 625 -1.62 13.90 -18.37
C PRO A 625 -0.20 14.20 -18.91
N SER A 626 0.72 14.66 -18.07
CA SER A 626 2.10 14.95 -18.45
C SER A 626 3.07 13.78 -18.17
N ILE A 627 2.53 12.65 -17.69
CA ILE A 627 3.29 11.46 -17.32
C ILE A 627 3.05 10.39 -18.36
N TYR A 628 4.11 10.05 -19.11
CA TYR A 628 4.08 8.96 -20.07
C TYR A 628 3.62 7.65 -19.41
N ARG A 629 2.61 7.04 -20.02
CA ARG A 629 2.38 5.60 -19.96
C ARG A 629 3.09 4.95 -21.15
N TYR A 630 3.39 3.66 -21.04
CA TYR A 630 4.23 2.97 -22.02
C TYR A 630 3.47 1.76 -22.56
N PRO A 631 2.58 1.98 -23.54
CA PRO A 631 1.79 0.91 -24.12
C PRO A 631 2.69 -0.15 -24.75
N TYR A 632 2.18 -1.38 -24.80
CA TYR A 632 2.85 -2.50 -25.42
C TYR A 632 1.84 -3.42 -26.10
N MET A 633 2.34 -4.28 -26.98
CA MET A 633 1.62 -5.35 -27.64
C MET A 633 2.33 -6.67 -27.37
N VAL A 634 1.55 -7.75 -27.38
CA VAL A 634 2.07 -9.12 -27.26
C VAL A 634 1.38 -10.07 -28.24
N GLU A 635 2.13 -11.05 -28.74
CA GLU A 635 1.61 -12.24 -29.40
C GLU A 635 1.85 -13.44 -28.47
N VAL A 636 0.80 -14.19 -28.14
CA VAL A 636 0.88 -15.29 -27.15
C VAL A 636 0.45 -16.62 -27.77
N GLN A 637 1.39 -17.55 -27.92
CA GLN A 637 1.13 -18.91 -28.43
C GLN A 637 1.18 -19.94 -27.29
N GLY A 638 0.35 -20.98 -27.36
CA GLY A 638 0.24 -22.04 -26.35
C GLY A 638 -0.54 -21.66 -25.09
N ALA A 639 -1.04 -20.41 -25.01
CA ALA A 639 -1.85 -19.91 -23.91
C ALA A 639 -2.77 -18.76 -24.37
N TRP A 640 -3.72 -18.40 -23.49
CA TRP A 640 -4.54 -17.20 -23.62
C TRP A 640 -4.28 -16.23 -22.46
N PRO A 641 -4.15 -14.91 -22.72
CA PRO A 641 -3.94 -13.94 -21.65
C PRO A 641 -5.23 -13.66 -20.87
N GLN A 642 -5.08 -13.12 -19.65
CA GLN A 642 -6.17 -12.65 -18.79
C GLN A 642 -7.27 -11.94 -19.56
N GLY A 643 -8.52 -12.41 -19.43
CA GLY A 643 -9.69 -11.93 -20.18
C GLY A 643 -10.07 -12.80 -21.39
N PHE A 644 -9.25 -13.77 -21.76
CA PHE A 644 -9.47 -14.66 -22.90
C PHE A 644 -9.14 -16.10 -22.54
N ARG A 645 -9.94 -17.04 -23.04
CA ARG A 645 -9.74 -18.49 -22.90
C ARG A 645 -10.36 -19.22 -24.08
N ASN A 646 -9.71 -20.26 -24.59
CA ASN A 646 -10.25 -21.18 -25.61
C ASN A 646 -10.82 -20.47 -26.86
N GLY A 647 -10.16 -19.43 -27.35
CA GLY A 647 -10.61 -18.69 -28.53
C GLY A 647 -11.78 -17.74 -28.28
N GLN A 648 -12.16 -17.53 -27.03
CA GLN A 648 -13.28 -16.70 -26.63
C GLN A 648 -12.84 -15.69 -25.56
N ARG A 649 -13.61 -14.60 -25.42
CA ARG A 649 -13.50 -13.75 -24.22
C ARG A 649 -14.05 -14.51 -23.02
N ASP A 650 -13.51 -14.21 -21.85
CA ASP A 650 -14.01 -14.78 -20.60
C ASP A 650 -15.52 -14.55 -20.44
N ALA A 651 -16.16 -15.52 -19.78
CA ALA A 651 -17.56 -15.43 -19.43
C ALA A 651 -17.83 -14.19 -18.58
N CYS A 652 -19.03 -13.63 -18.71
CA CYS A 652 -19.43 -12.52 -17.86
C CYS A 652 -19.58 -12.97 -16.39
N PRO A 653 -19.24 -12.10 -15.42
CA PRO A 653 -19.44 -12.37 -14.01
C PRO A 653 -20.88 -12.79 -13.70
N ASN A 654 -21.06 -13.54 -12.61
CA ASN A 654 -22.38 -14.00 -12.20
C ASN A 654 -23.38 -12.84 -12.07
N GLY A 655 -24.62 -13.06 -12.52
CA GLY A 655 -25.67 -12.02 -12.56
C GLY A 655 -25.57 -11.06 -13.76
N THR A 656 -24.59 -11.23 -14.65
CA THR A 656 -24.43 -10.39 -15.85
C THR A 656 -24.35 -11.24 -17.12
N VAL A 657 -24.70 -10.63 -18.25
CA VAL A 657 -24.66 -11.22 -19.59
C VAL A 657 -23.92 -10.29 -20.55
N ARG A 658 -23.48 -10.82 -21.69
CA ARG A 658 -22.89 -10.01 -22.75
C ARG A 658 -23.95 -9.06 -23.32
N HIS A 659 -23.72 -7.75 -23.19
CA HIS A 659 -24.64 -6.71 -23.65
C HIS A 659 -24.59 -6.61 -25.18
N SER A 660 -25.74 -6.49 -25.84
CA SER A 660 -25.83 -6.43 -27.30
C SER A 660 -25.21 -5.17 -27.89
N ASN A 661 -25.27 -4.06 -27.15
CA ASN A 661 -24.65 -2.80 -27.51
C ASN A 661 -23.27 -2.66 -26.84
N GLY A 662 -22.21 -3.01 -27.58
CA GLY A 662 -20.79 -2.90 -27.17
C GLY A 662 -20.12 -4.20 -26.72
N GLY A 663 -20.86 -5.21 -26.26
CA GLY A 663 -20.33 -6.54 -25.97
C GLY A 663 -19.69 -6.72 -24.59
N GLY A 664 -19.79 -5.74 -23.68
CA GLY A 664 -19.37 -5.84 -22.29
C GLY A 664 -20.31 -6.66 -21.42
N CYS A 665 -20.06 -6.70 -20.11
CA CYS A 665 -20.87 -7.49 -19.17
C CYS A 665 -21.81 -6.59 -18.36
N ALA A 666 -23.10 -6.86 -18.38
CA ALA A 666 -24.10 -6.07 -17.66
C ALA A 666 -25.31 -6.92 -17.24
N PRO A 667 -26.11 -6.50 -16.25
CA PRO A 667 -27.38 -7.16 -15.95
C PRO A 667 -28.26 -7.23 -17.21
N ALA A 668 -29.01 -8.33 -17.37
CA ALA A 668 -29.87 -8.51 -18.54
C ALA A 668 -30.95 -7.42 -18.69
N SER A 669 -31.28 -6.72 -17.59
CA SER A 669 -32.20 -5.59 -17.55
C SER A 669 -31.61 -4.26 -18.02
N THR A 670 -30.31 -4.21 -18.33
CA THR A 670 -29.64 -2.97 -18.78
C THR A 670 -30.27 -2.50 -20.10
N PRO A 671 -30.71 -1.23 -20.22
CA PRO A 671 -31.37 -0.75 -21.43
C PRO A 671 -30.45 -0.82 -22.66
N GLY A 672 -30.99 -1.23 -23.81
CA GLY A 672 -30.22 -1.30 -25.07
C GLY A 672 -29.66 0.04 -25.57
N SER A 673 -30.17 1.18 -25.06
CA SER A 673 -29.64 2.51 -25.33
C SER A 673 -28.29 2.78 -24.65
N VAL A 674 -27.95 2.02 -23.60
CA VAL A 674 -26.65 2.09 -22.93
C VAL A 674 -25.62 1.36 -23.78
N TYR A 675 -24.46 1.99 -23.97
CA TYR A 675 -23.30 1.31 -24.57
C TYR A 675 -22.43 0.71 -23.46
N VAL A 676 -22.14 -0.58 -23.54
CA VAL A 676 -21.23 -1.28 -22.61
C VAL A 676 -20.11 -1.91 -23.42
N GLY A 677 -18.94 -1.26 -23.43
CA GLY A 677 -17.76 -1.66 -24.19
C GLY A 677 -17.27 -3.06 -23.84
N PRO A 678 -16.48 -3.71 -24.73
CA PRO A 678 -16.21 -5.16 -24.69
C PRO A 678 -15.57 -5.67 -23.39
N TYR A 679 -14.88 -4.80 -22.64
CA TYR A 679 -14.22 -5.13 -21.39
C TYR A 679 -14.85 -4.45 -20.16
N ALA A 680 -15.85 -3.60 -20.38
CA ALA A 680 -16.56 -2.88 -19.34
C ALA A 680 -17.53 -3.79 -18.60
N LYS A 681 -17.79 -3.44 -17.34
CA LYS A 681 -18.65 -4.21 -16.43
C LYS A 681 -19.66 -3.30 -15.74
N ILE A 682 -20.92 -3.73 -15.71
CA ILE A 682 -21.94 -3.19 -14.81
C ILE A 682 -22.25 -4.33 -13.85
N LEU A 683 -21.83 -4.21 -12.59
CA LEU A 683 -22.05 -5.20 -11.54
C LEU A 683 -23.18 -4.79 -10.59
N GLY A 684 -23.56 -3.52 -10.60
CA GLY A 684 -24.68 -2.97 -9.85
C GLY A 684 -24.89 -1.48 -10.17
N GLY A 685 -25.60 -0.78 -9.30
CA GLY A 685 -25.96 0.62 -9.51
C GLY A 685 -27.07 0.81 -10.56
N SER A 686 -27.20 2.02 -11.09
CA SER A 686 -28.20 2.39 -12.09
C SER A 686 -27.54 3.04 -13.30
N VAL A 687 -27.65 2.40 -14.47
CA VAL A 687 -27.07 2.88 -15.73
C VAL A 687 -28.18 3.01 -16.76
N THR A 688 -28.43 4.23 -17.23
CA THR A 688 -29.61 4.57 -18.03
C THR A 688 -29.34 5.63 -19.10
N GLY A 689 -30.34 5.91 -19.93
CA GLY A 689 -30.26 6.93 -20.99
C GLY A 689 -29.24 6.56 -22.06
N SER A 690 -28.44 7.53 -22.48
CA SER A 690 -27.36 7.37 -23.47
C SER A 690 -25.98 7.11 -22.83
N ALA A 691 -25.95 6.55 -21.61
CA ALA A 691 -24.70 6.29 -20.90
C ALA A 691 -23.75 5.39 -21.70
N ARG A 692 -22.45 5.67 -21.59
CA ARG A 692 -21.37 4.86 -22.20
C ARG A 692 -20.43 4.38 -21.13
N ILE A 693 -20.31 3.06 -20.97
CA ILE A 693 -19.31 2.43 -20.10
C ILE A 693 -18.27 1.79 -21.01
N GLU A 694 -17.04 2.31 -21.01
CA GLU A 694 -16.00 2.01 -21.99
C GLU A 694 -14.75 1.40 -21.32
N ASP A 695 -13.83 0.89 -22.14
CA ASP A 695 -12.59 0.24 -21.70
C ASP A 695 -12.85 -0.81 -20.60
N GLN A 696 -12.17 -0.69 -19.46
CA GLN A 696 -12.23 -1.59 -18.31
C GLN A 696 -13.08 -1.00 -17.17
N ALA A 697 -13.91 0.01 -17.45
CA ALA A 697 -14.68 0.68 -16.42
C ALA A 697 -15.68 -0.29 -15.76
N THR A 698 -15.80 -0.18 -14.44
CA THR A 698 -16.75 -0.98 -13.67
C THR A 698 -17.69 -0.10 -12.86
N VAL A 699 -18.99 -0.28 -13.06
CA VAL A 699 -20.03 0.33 -12.23
C VAL A 699 -20.44 -0.68 -11.17
N VAL A 700 -20.33 -0.31 -9.89
CA VAL A 700 -20.66 -1.19 -8.76
C VAL A 700 -21.89 -0.68 -8.01
N ASN A 701 -21.85 0.59 -7.57
CA ASN A 701 -22.97 1.23 -6.87
C ASN A 701 -23.21 2.66 -7.38
N GLY A 702 -22.72 2.96 -8.58
CA GLY A 702 -22.83 4.27 -9.22
C GLY A 702 -24.17 4.53 -9.90
N THR A 703 -24.45 5.80 -10.16
CA THR A 703 -25.54 6.21 -11.06
C THR A 703 -24.94 6.87 -12.29
N VAL A 704 -25.14 6.30 -13.48
CA VAL A 704 -24.66 6.85 -14.76
C VAL A 704 -25.83 7.10 -15.69
N SER A 705 -26.09 8.37 -16.04
CA SER A 705 -27.20 8.75 -16.92
C SER A 705 -26.73 9.74 -18.00
N GLY A 706 -26.52 9.23 -19.22
CA GLY A 706 -26.05 10.01 -20.37
C GLY A 706 -24.54 10.27 -20.45
N GLY A 707 -23.81 10.20 -19.34
CA GLY A 707 -22.36 10.42 -19.28
C GLY A 707 -21.52 9.23 -19.77
N THR A 708 -20.20 9.44 -19.87
CA THR A 708 -19.21 8.42 -20.24
C THR A 708 -18.29 8.09 -19.06
N VAL A 709 -18.15 6.79 -18.79
CA VAL A 709 -17.19 6.26 -17.83
C VAL A 709 -16.30 5.28 -18.57
N GLY A 710 -15.00 5.53 -18.60
CA GLY A 710 -14.02 4.70 -19.31
C GLY A 710 -12.80 4.36 -18.47
N ALA A 711 -11.72 3.96 -19.14
CA ALA A 711 -10.45 3.58 -18.55
C ALA A 711 -10.59 2.52 -17.44
N LEU A 712 -9.86 2.70 -16.33
CA LEU A 712 -9.94 1.87 -15.13
C LEU A 712 -10.87 2.46 -14.06
N SER A 713 -11.92 3.17 -14.45
CA SER A 713 -12.78 3.83 -13.45
C SER A 713 -13.62 2.82 -12.67
N LEU A 714 -13.69 2.98 -11.36
CA LEU A 714 -14.64 2.28 -10.49
C LEU A 714 -15.67 3.29 -9.98
N ILE A 715 -16.94 3.07 -10.28
CA ILE A 715 -18.02 4.01 -9.93
C ILE A 715 -18.91 3.44 -8.82
N GLY A 716 -18.89 4.12 -7.68
CA GLY A 716 -19.52 3.68 -6.45
C GLY A 716 -18.70 2.64 -5.70
N VAL A 717 -19.04 2.48 -4.43
CA VAL A 717 -18.40 1.58 -3.47
C VAL A 717 -19.46 0.59 -3.00
N ALA A 718 -19.17 -0.71 -3.08
CA ALA A 718 -20.00 -1.74 -2.46
C ALA A 718 -19.81 -1.72 -0.93
N SER A 719 -20.84 -2.14 -0.19
CA SER A 719 -20.74 -2.25 1.27
C SER A 719 -19.66 -3.24 1.68
N HIS A 720 -18.80 -2.83 2.61
CA HIS A 720 -17.71 -3.63 3.18
C HIS A 720 -17.60 -3.37 4.70
N PRO A 721 -17.15 -4.32 5.54
CA PRO A 721 -16.98 -4.10 6.98
C PRO A 721 -16.07 -2.91 7.36
N HIS A 722 -15.21 -2.47 6.44
CA HIS A 722 -14.27 -1.36 6.63
C HIS A 722 -14.73 -0.06 5.97
N HIS A 723 -15.78 -0.13 5.14
CA HIS A 723 -16.30 1.02 4.40
C HIS A 723 -17.75 0.77 3.97
N GLY A 724 -18.68 1.66 4.35
CA GLY A 724 -20.08 1.53 3.93
C GLY A 724 -20.28 1.59 2.42
N ALA A 725 -21.48 1.25 1.95
CA ALA A 725 -21.82 1.48 0.55
C ALA A 725 -21.90 2.99 0.27
N SER A 726 -21.38 3.42 -0.88
CA SER A 726 -21.49 4.81 -1.33
C SER A 726 -21.74 4.84 -2.83
N SER A 727 -22.55 5.80 -3.27
CA SER A 727 -22.83 6.01 -4.69
C SER A 727 -22.04 7.20 -5.22
N PHE A 728 -21.79 7.19 -6.53
CA PHE A 728 -21.22 8.32 -7.25
C PHE A 728 -22.04 8.56 -8.53
N GLY A 729 -22.44 9.81 -8.74
CA GLY A 729 -23.26 10.21 -9.89
C GLY A 729 -22.41 10.67 -11.08
N VAL A 730 -22.73 10.18 -12.28
CA VAL A 730 -22.15 10.65 -13.55
C VAL A 730 -23.31 10.98 -14.50
N SER A 731 -23.41 12.23 -14.95
CA SER A 731 -24.51 12.64 -15.83
C SER A 731 -24.14 13.71 -16.86
N GLY A 732 -25.07 14.02 -17.78
CA GLY A 732 -24.81 14.97 -18.86
C GLY A 732 -23.81 14.43 -19.87
N SER A 733 -22.79 15.20 -20.24
CA SER A 733 -21.67 14.76 -21.09
C SER A 733 -20.38 14.51 -20.28
N ALA A 734 -20.49 14.22 -18.99
CA ALA A 734 -19.32 14.05 -18.13
C ALA A 734 -18.49 12.81 -18.50
N ARG A 735 -17.16 12.92 -18.41
CA ARG A 735 -16.19 11.88 -18.77
C ARG A 735 -15.33 11.51 -17.57
N VAL A 736 -15.32 10.24 -17.16
CA VAL A 736 -14.48 9.74 -16.07
C VAL A 736 -13.52 8.67 -16.59
N LEU A 737 -12.20 8.93 -16.52
CA LEU A 737 -11.17 8.16 -17.21
C LEU A 737 -10.01 7.78 -16.26
N GLY A 738 -10.29 6.88 -15.32
CA GLY A 738 -9.30 6.23 -14.45
C GLY A 738 -9.30 6.84 -13.07
N THR A 739 -9.34 6.00 -12.04
CA THR A 739 -9.48 6.45 -10.64
C THR A 739 -8.44 5.75 -9.78
N PHE A 740 -7.96 6.38 -8.71
CA PHE A 740 -7.10 5.70 -7.74
C PHE A 740 -7.97 4.81 -6.84
N TYR A 741 -8.75 5.43 -5.95
CA TYR A 741 -9.85 4.78 -5.26
C TYR A 741 -11.14 4.78 -6.10
N PRO A 742 -12.12 3.94 -5.77
CA PRO A 742 -13.45 4.05 -6.36
C PRO A 742 -14.05 5.45 -6.10
N LEU A 743 -14.76 5.99 -7.08
CA LEU A 743 -15.47 7.25 -6.88
C LEU A 743 -16.65 7.03 -5.93
N GLY A 744 -16.79 7.90 -4.93
CA GLY A 744 -17.66 7.72 -3.77
C GLY A 744 -16.94 7.17 -2.53
N TRP A 745 -15.62 6.92 -2.60
CA TRP A 745 -14.83 6.47 -1.45
C TRP A 745 -14.64 7.55 -0.38
N PHE A 746 -14.38 8.80 -0.78
CA PHE A 746 -14.05 9.87 0.17
C PHE A 746 -15.26 10.71 0.62
N GLY A 747 -16.45 10.37 0.16
CA GLY A 747 -17.67 11.09 0.51
C GLY A 747 -18.91 10.45 -0.05
N SER A 748 -20.06 10.84 0.48
CA SER A 748 -21.38 10.47 -0.02
C SER A 748 -21.95 11.58 -0.91
N ASN A 749 -22.91 11.21 -1.76
CA ASN A 749 -23.61 12.15 -2.66
C ASN A 749 -22.68 12.93 -3.60
N GLN A 750 -21.54 12.33 -3.95
CA GLN A 750 -20.57 12.93 -4.86
C GLN A 750 -21.02 12.74 -6.32
N SER A 751 -20.74 13.72 -7.17
CA SER A 751 -21.09 13.62 -8.59
C SER A 751 -20.19 14.40 -9.54
N VAL A 752 -20.21 14.00 -10.80
CA VAL A 752 -19.67 14.77 -11.92
C VAL A 752 -20.72 14.86 -13.03
N SER A 753 -20.92 16.05 -13.57
CA SER A 753 -21.95 16.31 -14.58
C SER A 753 -21.50 17.34 -15.62
N GLY A 754 -22.40 17.69 -16.54
CA GLY A 754 -22.15 18.72 -17.54
C GLY A 754 -21.03 18.35 -18.50
N THR A 755 -20.02 19.21 -18.62
CA THR A 755 -18.85 19.02 -19.50
C THR A 755 -17.58 18.65 -18.72
N ALA A 756 -17.70 18.37 -17.42
CA ALA A 756 -16.55 18.02 -16.60
C ALA A 756 -15.89 16.71 -17.07
N THR A 757 -14.56 16.71 -17.06
CA THR A 757 -13.75 15.52 -17.35
C THR A 757 -12.85 15.22 -16.14
N LEU A 758 -12.87 13.98 -15.65
CA LEU A 758 -11.94 13.50 -14.64
C LEU A 758 -10.95 12.52 -15.31
N LEU A 759 -9.66 12.74 -15.14
CA LEU A 759 -8.58 11.97 -15.76
C LEU A 759 -7.61 11.40 -14.73
N GLY A 760 -7.50 10.08 -14.65
CA GLY A 760 -6.37 9.36 -14.05
C GLY A 760 -6.10 9.61 -12.56
N ASP A 761 -5.47 8.62 -11.91
CA ASP A 761 -5.07 8.60 -10.49
C ASP A 761 -5.95 9.41 -9.50
N LEU A 762 -7.27 9.44 -9.76
CA LEU A 762 -8.18 10.39 -9.11
C LEU A 762 -8.39 10.06 -7.65
N GLU A 763 -8.31 11.11 -6.85
CA GLU A 763 -8.78 11.19 -5.48
C GLU A 763 -9.82 12.31 -5.38
N PHE A 764 -11.08 11.92 -5.52
CA PHE A 764 -12.19 12.86 -5.60
C PHE A 764 -12.80 13.08 -4.22
N ILE A 765 -12.49 14.22 -3.60
CA ILE A 765 -13.05 14.62 -2.30
C ILE A 765 -14.06 15.76 -2.42
N ALA A 766 -14.23 16.32 -3.63
CA ALA A 766 -15.25 17.32 -3.91
C ALA A 766 -16.66 16.76 -3.77
N SER A 767 -17.64 17.63 -3.56
CA SER A 767 -19.06 17.27 -3.56
C SER A 767 -19.58 17.12 -4.99
N SER A 768 -19.23 18.06 -5.88
CA SER A 768 -19.55 17.93 -7.30
C SER A 768 -18.63 18.74 -8.20
N LYS A 769 -18.54 18.36 -9.50
CA LYS A 769 -17.90 19.14 -10.57
C LYS A 769 -18.75 19.11 -11.84
N THR A 770 -18.83 20.23 -12.57
CA THR A 770 -19.77 20.40 -13.70
C THR A 770 -19.12 20.85 -15.02
N SER A 771 -17.92 21.42 -14.96
CA SER A 771 -17.14 21.87 -16.12
C SER A 771 -15.64 21.77 -15.81
N ASN A 772 -14.80 21.91 -16.85
CA ASN A 772 -13.34 21.77 -16.81
C ASN A 772 -12.82 20.34 -16.64
N THR A 773 -11.49 20.20 -16.73
CA THR A 773 -10.77 18.95 -16.55
C THR A 773 -10.10 18.91 -15.18
N PHE A 774 -10.21 17.76 -14.52
CA PHE A 774 -9.60 17.46 -13.23
C PHE A 774 -8.78 16.18 -13.37
N TYR A 775 -7.73 16.07 -12.56
CA TYR A 775 -6.87 14.91 -12.47
C TYR A 775 -6.30 14.85 -11.07
N GLY A 776 -5.90 13.67 -10.64
CA GLY A 776 -5.31 13.47 -9.33
C GLY A 776 -6.18 13.92 -8.16
N PHE A 777 -5.67 14.77 -7.26
CA PHE A 777 -6.40 15.23 -6.08
C PHE A 777 -7.43 16.31 -6.43
N VAL A 778 -8.73 16.02 -6.23
CA VAL A 778 -9.84 16.87 -6.63
C VAL A 778 -10.64 17.39 -5.42
N PRO A 779 -10.25 18.54 -4.84
CA PRO A 779 -11.00 19.19 -3.77
C PRO A 779 -12.11 20.12 -4.29
N ASN A 780 -12.97 20.59 -3.38
CA ASN A 780 -14.08 21.48 -3.73
C ASN A 780 -13.61 22.80 -4.34
N ASP A 781 -12.53 23.37 -3.82
CA ASP A 781 -11.98 24.69 -4.16
C ASP A 781 -11.10 24.71 -5.44
N TRP A 782 -10.71 23.54 -5.97
CA TRP A 782 -9.99 23.51 -7.25
C TRP A 782 -10.95 23.61 -8.44
N ASN A 783 -10.77 24.61 -9.30
CA ASN A 783 -11.62 24.84 -10.47
C ASN A 783 -11.27 23.98 -11.70
N GLY A 784 -10.22 23.16 -11.62
CA GLY A 784 -9.74 22.37 -12.75
C GLY A 784 -9.00 23.23 -13.78
N VAL A 785 -8.68 22.61 -14.91
CA VAL A 785 -8.04 23.28 -16.06
C VAL A 785 -8.95 23.19 -17.28
N SER A 786 -8.94 24.22 -18.13
CA SER A 786 -9.79 24.29 -19.33
C SER A 786 -9.36 23.32 -20.44
N SER A 787 -8.08 22.93 -20.47
CA SER A 787 -7.54 21.99 -21.46
C SER A 787 -6.35 21.23 -20.88
N VAL A 788 -6.19 19.99 -21.32
CA VAL A 788 -5.00 19.17 -21.06
C VAL A 788 -4.50 18.58 -22.37
N THR A 789 -3.20 18.38 -22.48
CA THR A 789 -2.58 17.59 -23.55
C THR A 789 -2.00 16.35 -22.91
N GLU A 790 -2.40 15.17 -23.40
CA GLU A 790 -1.73 13.93 -23.05
C GLU A 790 -0.46 13.76 -23.90
N VAL A 791 0.66 13.50 -23.23
CA VAL A 791 1.95 13.09 -23.80
C VAL A 791 1.98 11.64 -24.32
N THR A 792 1.11 10.75 -23.81
CA THR A 792 1.05 9.33 -24.17
C THR A 792 0.34 9.14 -25.51
N ILE A 793 1.00 8.50 -26.46
CA ILE A 793 0.43 8.16 -27.77
C ILE A 793 -0.80 7.25 -27.64
N ALA A 794 -1.92 7.68 -28.21
CA ALA A 794 -3.16 6.92 -28.21
C ALA A 794 -3.16 5.78 -29.25
N PRO A 795 -3.93 4.69 -29.05
CA PRO A 795 -4.18 3.68 -30.08
C PRO A 795 -4.90 4.28 -31.31
N PRO A 796 -4.92 3.61 -32.48
CA PRO A 796 -4.52 2.21 -32.72
C PRO A 796 -3.01 2.02 -32.78
N TYR A 797 -2.54 0.89 -32.24
CA TYR A 797 -1.16 0.45 -32.38
C TYR A 797 -1.03 -0.54 -33.53
N THR A 798 0.11 -0.52 -34.22
CA THR A 798 0.38 -1.42 -35.34
C THR A 798 1.40 -2.47 -34.95
N TRP A 799 1.06 -3.75 -35.13
CA TRP A 799 2.00 -4.84 -34.90
C TRP A 799 3.20 -4.74 -35.84
N ARG A 800 4.41 -4.86 -35.28
CA ARG A 800 5.67 -4.93 -36.05
C ARG A 800 6.13 -6.40 -36.08
N PRO A 801 6.34 -6.99 -37.27
CA PRO A 801 6.77 -8.39 -37.42
C PRO A 801 7.95 -8.76 -36.52
#